data_AF-A0A9D8WM62-F1
#
_entry.id   AF-A0A9D8WM62-F1
#
_cell.length_a   1.000
_cell.length_b   1.000
_cell.length_c   1.000
_cell.angle_alpha   90.00
_cell.angle_beta   90.00
_cell.angle_gamma   90.00
#
_symmetry.space_group_name_H-M   'P 1'
#
loop_
_entity.id
_entity.type
_entity.pdbx_description
1 polymer ?
#
loop_
_entity_poly.entity_id
_entity_poly.type
_entity_poly.pdbx_seq_one_letter_code
_entity_poly.pdbx_strand_id
1 'polypeptide(L)'
;MAFSDGSPHPKFETLTSAYLSDETELAKELARAARLTDADRDTVHQHASDMAVKLRESVRRPSVIDAFLQEYSLSSEEGILLMRLAESLIRTPDTATATCLLRDKLLAGRWGDHLGARHTLVKLGTGGLAFAKTWIQTTGGVNAAHLLARLGDRVMLSAVRQAIGLLGRHFVLGTSIANAAKRAGRAQLRGSTLSYDMLGEAALTEADAARYFEYYKRALQYLADSTPQGTPLHDAPALSVKLSALHPRYEYAQRETCVPALIDRLLELCVLAKSANLGLTIDAEEADRLEVSLLIFEHLLAAWETSGWDGLGLAVQAYQRRALPVIDWVYTAAKTHDQKITVRLVKGAYWDSEIKRAQELGLESYPVFTRKEHTDISYLACARKLLAYGDRIYPQYATHNAHSAAAIAHMAGDQRDMEFQRLYGMSDGLHQILADNLGFKIRTYAPVGRHKDLLPYLVRRLLENGANNSFVNQLLDSSVSDEDLIEDPISIASAHAFTPHPKIHTPRDHFDGRRLAASGLDLSQSDIAARFEATPLPTDLEAGGIINGAASIGSAQQIYSPSNPAHLVGTIRESTEAEIETALQASLKSNWPDQSPAFRAAALRRAAGLLERDKAGLMALCVGEAGKTWMDADAEIREAVDFLEYYANQAERPDMAALQPLGPVACISPWNFPLAIFLGQVSAALAVGNCVLAKPAEQTPLIAFEAVKLLHEAGIPRDALHLLIGDGRIGAALTASPEIKGVCFTGSTQTAKRISSTLAETGRGAIPLIAETGGLNAMIVDSTALLEQAVKDVVESAFQSAGQRCSACRIVCVQEDIADGFNTMLAGAVVDLTVGNPAELCTDLGPVIDLDAKTRIDAHVDAMRQHFLVVAEGNSETLSGGTFINPIAFELQQISDLKEEIFGPVLHIVRYKAKDFDRMLDDINALGFGLTMGLHTRMDSRIENVAACAQVGNLYVNRNQIGAVVGVQPFGGRGLSGTGPKAGGPNYLARLCQRPAASDTDLTVSGEHLPGPTGEDNHLTYHPRGRLLCLGGAAPDMLKRQIERVQATGNIPVTLENRALDDFVRHGDFDGVVADGELVGPVSALLAKREGAILPLLSVDDQNARFWVEKVVTINTTAAGGNASLLATV
;
A
#
# COMPACT_ATOMS: atom_id res chain seq x y z
N MET A 1 16.00 25.94 -3.18
CA MET A 1 15.91 27.10 -2.26
C MET A 1 16.43 26.65 -0.92
N ALA A 2 17.61 27.10 -0.48
CA ALA A 2 18.14 26.75 0.83
C ALA A 2 17.39 27.55 1.90
N PHE A 3 16.32 26.98 2.45
CA PHE A 3 15.62 27.54 3.61
C PHE A 3 16.42 27.23 4.88
N SER A 4 17.55 27.90 5.04
CA SER A 4 18.20 28.05 6.34
C SER A 4 18.97 29.36 6.41
N ASP A 5 18.42 30.36 7.10
CA ASP A 5 19.20 31.17 8.05
C ASP A 5 18.24 31.85 9.05
N GLY A 6 18.53 31.72 10.35
CA GLY A 6 18.14 32.73 11.35
C GLY A 6 16.68 32.95 11.77
N SER A 7 15.67 32.21 11.29
CA SER A 7 14.27 32.53 11.66
C SER A 7 13.94 32.24 13.14
N PRO A 8 13.13 33.09 13.82
CA PRO A 8 12.83 32.99 15.26
C PRO A 8 11.70 31.99 15.61
N HIS A 9 11.29 31.14 14.67
CA HIS A 9 10.18 30.18 14.84
C HIS A 9 10.62 28.89 15.54
N PRO A 10 9.69 28.10 16.12
CA PRO A 10 10.02 26.74 16.55
C PRO A 10 10.60 25.98 15.37
N LYS A 11 11.79 25.41 15.54
CA LYS A 11 12.40 24.59 14.49
C LYS A 11 11.49 23.40 14.15
N PHE A 12 11.55 22.92 12.91
CA PHE A 12 10.91 21.66 12.52
C PHE A 12 11.31 20.50 13.46
N GLU A 13 12.50 20.53 14.05
CA GLU A 13 12.96 19.64 15.14
C GLU A 13 11.89 19.42 16.25
N THR A 14 11.18 20.46 16.68
CA THR A 14 10.12 20.35 17.69
C THR A 14 8.88 19.62 17.16
N LEU A 15 8.54 19.81 15.88
CA LEU A 15 7.45 19.09 15.22
C LEU A 15 7.84 17.62 15.01
N THR A 16 9.04 17.36 14.50
CA THR A 16 9.55 15.99 14.27
C THR A 16 9.60 15.18 15.56
N SER A 17 10.08 15.77 16.66
CA SER A 17 10.14 15.07 17.96
C SER A 17 8.77 14.72 18.52
N ALA A 18 7.73 15.49 18.20
CA ALA A 18 6.35 15.20 18.60
C ALA A 18 5.63 14.20 17.66
N TYR A 19 6.20 13.89 16.48
CA TYR A 19 5.56 13.07 15.44
C TYR A 19 5.12 11.70 15.97
N LEU A 20 6.04 10.95 16.57
CA LEU A 20 5.82 9.60 17.09
C LEU A 20 5.89 9.52 18.61
N SER A 21 5.62 10.64 19.31
CA SER A 21 5.72 10.76 20.78
C SER A 21 4.81 9.76 21.52
N ASP A 22 5.19 9.29 22.70
CA ASP A 22 4.38 8.32 23.45
C ASP A 22 2.96 8.84 23.72
N GLU A 23 1.95 8.07 23.31
CA GLU A 23 0.55 8.48 23.38
C GLU A 23 0.06 8.64 24.83
N THR A 24 0.53 7.80 25.75
CA THR A 24 0.07 7.82 27.14
C THR A 24 0.53 9.11 27.83
N GLU A 25 1.82 9.42 27.71
CA GLU A 25 2.40 10.60 28.33
C GLU A 25 1.87 11.88 27.67
N LEU A 26 1.74 11.90 26.35
CA LEU A 26 1.16 13.03 25.63
C LEU A 26 -0.31 13.26 26.02
N ALA A 27 -1.13 12.22 26.10
CA ALA A 27 -2.54 12.34 26.48
C ALA A 27 -2.69 12.90 27.91
N LYS A 28 -1.84 12.47 28.86
CA LYS A 28 -1.80 13.05 30.22
C LYS A 28 -1.42 14.53 30.22
N GLU A 29 -0.43 14.91 29.40
CA GLU A 29 -0.02 16.32 29.25
C GLU A 29 -1.18 17.17 28.70
N LEU A 30 -1.79 16.71 27.62
CA LEU A 30 -2.92 17.39 26.98
C LEU A 30 -4.13 17.47 27.92
N ALA A 31 -4.40 16.44 28.72
CA ALA A 31 -5.45 16.46 29.73
C ALA A 31 -5.22 17.55 30.79
N ARG A 32 -3.96 17.78 31.19
CA ARG A 32 -3.61 18.90 32.09
C ARG A 32 -3.82 20.24 31.41
N ALA A 33 -3.47 20.37 30.13
CA ALA A 33 -3.66 21.60 29.35
C ALA A 33 -5.15 21.93 29.12
N ALA A 34 -5.98 20.91 28.88
CA ALA A 34 -7.42 21.02 28.67
C ALA A 34 -8.22 21.16 29.99
N ARG A 35 -7.59 20.94 31.16
CA ARG A 35 -8.30 20.83 32.44
C ARG A 35 -9.09 22.09 32.80
N LEU A 36 -10.36 21.89 33.10
CA LEU A 36 -11.27 22.86 33.70
C LEU A 36 -11.41 22.62 35.21
N THR A 37 -11.90 23.61 35.97
CA THR A 37 -12.24 23.40 37.39
C THR A 37 -13.46 22.49 37.50
N ASP A 38 -13.67 21.82 38.63
CA ASP A 38 -14.81 20.89 38.76
C ASP A 38 -16.16 21.62 38.58
N ALA A 39 -16.29 22.85 39.08
CA ALA A 39 -17.47 23.68 38.86
C ALA A 39 -17.68 24.07 37.38
N ASP A 40 -16.60 24.35 36.65
CA ASP A 40 -16.67 24.62 35.21
C ASP A 40 -17.06 23.35 34.44
N ARG A 41 -16.56 22.18 34.85
CA ARG A 41 -16.91 20.89 34.26
C ARG A 41 -18.40 20.58 34.43
N ASP A 42 -18.94 20.79 35.63
CA ASP A 42 -20.38 20.61 35.90
C ASP A 42 -21.23 21.56 35.02
N THR A 43 -20.77 22.80 34.83
CA THR A 43 -21.46 23.78 33.97
C THR A 43 -21.43 23.36 32.50
N VAL A 44 -20.26 22.94 31.99
CA VAL A 44 -20.10 22.42 30.63
C VAL A 44 -20.98 21.20 30.41
N HIS A 45 -21.01 20.29 31.36
CA HIS A 45 -21.84 19.10 31.32
C HIS A 45 -23.32 19.46 31.21
N GLN A 46 -23.82 20.38 32.05
CA GLN A 46 -25.21 20.82 31.98
C GLN A 46 -25.55 21.47 30.63
N HIS A 47 -24.67 22.33 30.10
CA HIS A 47 -24.88 22.94 28.79
C HIS A 47 -24.87 21.91 27.66
N ALA A 48 -23.96 20.94 27.70
CA ALA A 48 -23.90 19.85 26.73
C ALA A 48 -25.17 18.98 26.79
N SER A 49 -25.65 18.68 28.00
CA SER A 49 -26.91 17.95 28.23
C SER A 49 -28.11 18.69 27.64
N ASP A 50 -28.25 19.98 27.95
CA ASP A 50 -29.34 20.82 27.40
C ASP A 50 -29.30 20.88 25.87
N MET A 51 -28.09 20.92 25.27
CA MET A 51 -27.90 20.85 23.83
C MET A 51 -28.31 19.49 23.27
N ALA A 52 -27.85 18.38 23.88
CA ALA A 52 -28.12 17.01 23.45
C ALA A 52 -29.62 16.68 23.50
N VAL A 53 -30.31 17.06 24.58
CA VAL A 53 -31.77 16.88 24.72
C VAL A 53 -32.53 17.63 23.62
N LYS A 54 -32.22 18.92 23.40
CA LYS A 54 -32.84 19.73 22.34
C LYS A 54 -32.58 19.15 20.95
N LEU A 55 -31.36 18.65 20.72
CA LEU A 55 -30.98 17.97 19.49
C LEU A 55 -31.85 16.72 19.27
N ARG A 56 -31.95 15.82 20.25
CA ARG A 56 -32.79 14.60 20.13
C ARG A 56 -34.27 14.92 19.94
N GLU A 57 -34.79 15.96 20.59
CA GLU A 57 -36.17 16.41 20.37
C GLU A 57 -36.38 16.90 18.93
N SER A 58 -35.41 17.61 18.36
CA SER A 58 -35.46 18.08 16.97
C SER A 58 -35.37 16.95 15.94
N VAL A 59 -34.73 15.82 16.29
CA VAL A 59 -34.55 14.62 15.45
C VAL A 59 -35.83 13.78 15.33
N ARG A 60 -36.91 14.06 16.08
CA ARG A 60 -38.21 13.34 15.95
C ARG A 60 -38.85 13.39 14.55
N ARG A 61 -38.33 14.22 13.64
CA ARG A 61 -38.55 14.14 12.18
C ARG A 61 -37.20 13.96 11.48
N PRO A 62 -36.62 12.75 11.46
CA PRO A 62 -35.29 12.53 10.91
C PRO A 62 -35.26 12.90 9.43
N SER A 63 -34.17 13.52 8.98
CA SER A 63 -33.99 13.76 7.55
C SER A 63 -33.86 12.42 6.81
N VAL A 64 -33.97 12.45 5.48
CA VAL A 64 -33.77 11.25 4.65
C VAL A 64 -32.39 10.64 4.89
N ILE A 65 -31.36 11.47 5.15
CA ILE A 65 -30.00 11.00 5.44
C ILE A 65 -29.93 10.37 6.83
N ASP A 66 -30.50 11.02 7.85
CA ASP A 66 -30.42 10.50 9.23
C ASP A 66 -31.09 9.13 9.31
N ALA A 67 -32.25 8.99 8.65
CA ALA A 67 -32.95 7.71 8.56
C ALA A 67 -32.17 6.68 7.72
N PHE A 68 -31.40 7.12 6.73
CA PHE A 68 -30.56 6.25 5.89
C PHE A 68 -29.33 5.75 6.66
N LEU A 69 -28.62 6.63 7.36
CA LEU A 69 -27.45 6.28 8.19
C LEU A 69 -27.84 5.38 9.37
N GLN A 70 -29.03 5.59 9.94
CA GLN A 70 -29.56 4.74 11.02
C GLN A 70 -29.95 3.35 10.51
N GLU A 71 -30.58 3.25 9.34
CA GLU A 71 -31.01 1.96 8.78
C GLU A 71 -29.84 1.16 8.20
N TYR A 72 -28.91 1.85 7.54
CA TYR A 72 -27.72 1.29 6.91
C TYR A 72 -26.46 1.78 7.63
N SER A 73 -26.40 1.55 8.95
CA SER A 73 -25.21 1.90 9.74
C SER A 73 -23.96 1.29 9.11
N LEU A 74 -22.81 1.97 9.18
CA LEU A 74 -21.56 1.48 8.58
C LEU A 74 -20.99 0.25 9.30
N SER A 75 -21.55 -0.11 10.45
CA SER A 75 -21.34 -1.40 11.12
C SER A 75 -22.09 -2.57 10.48
N SER A 76 -23.07 -2.29 9.61
CA SER A 76 -23.77 -3.30 8.83
C SER A 76 -23.04 -3.60 7.51
N GLU A 77 -23.10 -4.87 7.12
CA GLU A 77 -22.59 -5.36 5.85
C GLU A 77 -23.29 -4.65 4.67
N GLU A 78 -24.60 -4.42 4.82
CA GLU A 78 -25.46 -3.74 3.84
C GLU A 78 -25.09 -2.27 3.63
N GLY A 79 -24.75 -1.55 4.69
CA GLY A 79 -24.28 -0.16 4.60
C GLY A 79 -22.99 -0.05 3.79
N ILE A 80 -22.02 -0.93 4.04
CA ILE A 80 -20.76 -0.99 3.30
C ILE A 80 -21.00 -1.32 1.82
N LEU A 81 -21.86 -2.32 1.54
CA LEU A 81 -22.19 -2.72 0.17
C LEU A 81 -22.87 -1.59 -0.62
N LEU A 82 -23.80 -0.88 0.01
CA LEU A 82 -24.51 0.24 -0.61
C LEU A 82 -23.56 1.41 -0.90
N MET A 83 -22.59 1.65 -0.02
CA MET A 83 -21.56 2.65 -0.21
C MET A 83 -20.62 2.33 -1.37
N ARG A 84 -20.12 1.09 -1.43
CA ARG A 84 -19.30 0.60 -2.55
C ARG A 84 -20.06 0.68 -3.87
N LEU A 85 -21.36 0.37 -3.86
CA LEU A 85 -22.22 0.48 -5.04
C LEU A 85 -22.40 1.94 -5.47
N ALA A 86 -22.66 2.85 -4.53
CA ALA A 86 -22.83 4.28 -4.83
C ALA A 86 -21.55 4.90 -5.43
N GLU A 87 -20.39 4.53 -4.89
CA GLU A 87 -19.07 4.97 -5.36
C GLU A 87 -18.78 4.54 -6.80
N SER A 88 -18.99 3.27 -7.11
CA SER A 88 -18.55 2.67 -8.37
C SER A 88 -19.59 2.70 -9.51
N LEU A 89 -20.88 2.59 -9.21
CA LEU A 89 -21.93 2.41 -10.23
C LEU A 89 -22.17 3.64 -11.12
N ILE A 90 -22.00 4.83 -10.55
CA ILE A 90 -22.20 6.10 -11.28
C ILE A 90 -21.03 6.38 -12.22
N ARG A 91 -19.80 6.00 -11.83
CA ARG A 91 -18.61 6.21 -12.65
C ARG A 91 -18.36 5.13 -13.69
N THR A 92 -18.96 3.94 -13.52
CA THR A 92 -18.88 2.85 -14.50
C THR A 92 -19.62 3.25 -15.79
N PRO A 93 -18.91 3.53 -16.91
CA PRO A 93 -19.53 4.09 -18.12
C PRO A 93 -20.36 3.05 -18.88
N ASP A 94 -19.90 1.81 -18.94
CA ASP A 94 -20.54 0.76 -19.72
C ASP A 94 -21.70 0.11 -18.97
N THR A 95 -22.76 -0.24 -19.71
CA THR A 95 -24.00 -0.76 -19.09
C THR A 95 -23.84 -2.20 -18.62
N ALA A 96 -23.03 -3.02 -19.29
CA ALA A 96 -22.95 -4.45 -19.00
C ALA A 96 -22.26 -4.69 -17.66
N THR A 97 -21.08 -4.09 -17.48
CA THR A 97 -20.30 -4.14 -16.24
C THR A 97 -21.05 -3.47 -15.10
N ALA A 98 -21.73 -2.33 -15.34
CA ALA A 98 -22.57 -1.70 -14.34
C ALA A 98 -23.72 -2.60 -13.87
N THR A 99 -24.34 -3.38 -14.78
CA THR A 99 -25.35 -4.38 -14.41
C THR A 99 -24.73 -5.54 -13.63
N CYS A 100 -23.53 -6.03 -14.01
CA CYS A 100 -22.82 -7.06 -13.26
C CYS A 100 -22.50 -6.59 -11.83
N LEU A 101 -21.91 -5.40 -11.68
CA LEU A 101 -21.63 -4.75 -10.40
C LEU A 101 -22.90 -4.60 -9.54
N LEU A 102 -23.99 -4.16 -10.15
CA LEU A 102 -25.27 -4.03 -9.45
C LEU A 102 -25.77 -5.39 -8.95
N ARG A 103 -25.71 -6.45 -9.77
CA ARG A 103 -26.10 -7.80 -9.35
C ARG A 103 -25.19 -8.34 -8.26
N ASP A 104 -23.88 -8.17 -8.40
CA ASP A 104 -22.85 -8.58 -7.44
C ASP A 104 -23.16 -8.03 -6.05
N LYS A 105 -23.31 -6.70 -5.93
CA LYS A 105 -23.59 -6.06 -4.63
C LYS A 105 -25.00 -6.33 -4.11
N LEU A 106 -26.01 -6.40 -4.98
CA LEU A 106 -27.38 -6.69 -4.56
C LEU A 106 -27.56 -8.14 -4.07
N LEU A 107 -26.88 -9.11 -4.68
CA LEU A 107 -26.97 -10.50 -4.28
C LEU A 107 -26.27 -10.76 -2.95
N ALA A 108 -25.14 -10.08 -2.70
CA ALA A 108 -24.39 -10.15 -1.45
C ALA A 108 -25.19 -9.67 -0.22
N GLY A 109 -25.90 -8.54 -0.32
CA GLY A 109 -26.58 -7.95 0.86
C GLY A 109 -27.88 -8.67 1.28
N ARG A 110 -28.19 -8.69 2.58
CA ARG A 110 -29.45 -9.23 3.15
C ARG A 110 -30.51 -8.14 3.32
N TRP A 111 -30.83 -7.46 2.21
CA TRP A 111 -31.75 -6.31 2.18
C TRP A 111 -33.15 -6.55 2.77
N GLY A 112 -33.61 -7.81 2.85
CA GLY A 112 -34.91 -8.18 3.43
C GLY A 112 -35.02 -7.88 4.93
N ASP A 113 -33.89 -7.85 5.63
CA ASP A 113 -33.83 -7.62 7.08
C ASP A 113 -34.15 -6.16 7.44
N HIS A 114 -34.08 -5.25 6.45
CA HIS A 114 -34.29 -3.80 6.60
C HIS A 114 -35.70 -3.32 6.18
N LEU A 115 -36.63 -4.23 5.82
CA LEU A 115 -37.99 -3.86 5.39
C LEU A 115 -38.83 -3.15 6.47
N GLY A 116 -38.35 -3.14 7.72
CA GLY A 116 -38.93 -2.48 8.88
C GLY A 116 -38.66 -0.97 9.00
N ALA A 117 -37.90 -0.36 8.08
CA ALA A 117 -37.48 1.05 8.16
C ALA A 117 -38.63 2.03 8.45
N ARG A 118 -38.39 2.97 9.39
CA ARG A 118 -39.41 3.93 9.88
C ARG A 118 -39.72 5.08 8.90
N HIS A 119 -38.77 5.45 8.03
CA HIS A 119 -38.92 6.56 7.08
C HIS A 119 -39.40 6.08 5.70
N THR A 120 -40.48 6.65 5.17
CA THR A 120 -41.18 6.16 3.95
C THR A 120 -40.28 6.07 2.71
N LEU A 121 -39.37 7.03 2.49
CA LEU A 121 -38.44 7.00 1.35
C LEU A 121 -37.34 5.92 1.50
N VAL A 122 -36.86 5.68 2.73
CA VAL A 122 -35.89 4.62 3.01
C VAL A 122 -36.57 3.27 2.82
N LYS A 123 -37.78 3.10 3.37
CA LYS A 123 -38.61 1.91 3.18
C LYS A 123 -38.94 1.60 1.72
N LEU A 124 -39.20 2.64 0.90
CA LEU A 124 -39.38 2.48 -0.56
C LEU A 124 -38.07 2.08 -1.24
N GLY A 125 -36.94 2.65 -0.83
CA GLY A 125 -35.60 2.27 -1.32
C GLY A 125 -35.24 0.82 -0.97
N THR A 126 -35.39 0.44 0.30
CA THR A 126 -35.16 -0.93 0.79
C THR A 126 -36.11 -1.94 0.15
N GLY A 127 -37.40 -1.60 0.01
CA GLY A 127 -38.36 -2.40 -0.74
C GLY A 127 -37.97 -2.56 -2.21
N GLY A 128 -37.40 -1.52 -2.82
CA GLY A 128 -36.83 -1.56 -4.17
C GLY A 128 -35.61 -2.48 -4.29
N LEU A 129 -34.69 -2.44 -3.31
CA LEU A 129 -33.50 -3.31 -3.25
C LEU A 129 -33.88 -4.79 -3.02
N ALA A 130 -34.82 -5.04 -2.10
CA ALA A 130 -35.33 -6.39 -1.81
C ALA A 130 -36.12 -6.96 -3.00
N PHE A 131 -36.94 -6.14 -3.67
CA PHE A 131 -37.61 -6.50 -4.92
C PHE A 131 -36.60 -6.78 -6.03
N ALA A 132 -35.59 -5.92 -6.20
CA ALA A 132 -34.52 -6.10 -7.19
C ALA A 132 -33.75 -7.41 -6.97
N LYS A 133 -33.37 -7.73 -5.72
CA LYS A 133 -32.75 -9.01 -5.36
C LYS A 133 -33.65 -10.20 -5.73
N THR A 134 -34.92 -10.15 -5.32
CA THR A 134 -35.90 -11.21 -5.60
C THR A 134 -36.12 -11.38 -7.10
N TRP A 135 -36.17 -10.28 -7.86
CA TRP A 135 -36.30 -10.26 -9.32
C TRP A 135 -35.08 -10.89 -10.01
N ILE A 136 -33.86 -10.55 -9.61
CA ILE A 136 -32.63 -11.14 -10.13
C ILE A 136 -32.58 -12.65 -9.84
N GLN A 137 -32.94 -13.07 -8.62
CA GLN A 137 -32.99 -14.48 -8.23
C GLN A 137 -34.02 -15.29 -9.03
N THR A 138 -35.18 -14.70 -9.35
CA THR A 138 -36.28 -15.38 -10.07
C THR A 138 -36.12 -15.39 -11.59
N THR A 139 -35.38 -14.44 -12.17
CA THR A 139 -35.16 -14.36 -13.63
C THR A 139 -33.89 -15.09 -14.11
N GLY A 140 -33.12 -15.68 -13.20
CA GLY A 140 -31.91 -16.48 -13.50
C GLY A 140 -32.15 -17.84 -14.17
N GLY A 141 -33.41 -18.24 -14.41
CA GLY A 141 -33.76 -19.46 -15.13
C GLY A 141 -34.76 -19.21 -16.26
N VAL A 142 -34.53 -19.85 -17.42
CA VAL A 142 -35.41 -19.99 -18.61
C VAL A 142 -35.17 -19.00 -19.79
N ASN A 143 -34.97 -19.56 -20.98
CA ASN A 143 -34.53 -18.92 -22.24
C ASN A 143 -35.42 -17.81 -22.84
N ALA A 144 -36.68 -17.65 -22.43
CA ALA A 144 -37.53 -16.52 -22.86
C ALA A 144 -37.41 -15.29 -21.95
N ALA A 145 -36.86 -15.46 -20.74
CA ALA A 145 -36.65 -14.40 -19.76
C ALA A 145 -35.47 -13.49 -20.10
N HIS A 146 -34.54 -13.90 -20.97
CA HIS A 146 -33.29 -13.17 -21.21
C HIS A 146 -33.47 -11.78 -21.87
N LEU A 147 -34.50 -11.61 -22.73
CA LEU A 147 -34.78 -10.33 -23.39
C LEU A 147 -35.54 -9.36 -22.46
N LEU A 148 -36.50 -9.90 -21.68
CA LEU A 148 -37.27 -9.15 -20.67
C LEU A 148 -36.42 -8.81 -19.45
N ALA A 149 -35.52 -9.70 -19.02
CA ALA A 149 -34.54 -9.46 -17.97
C ALA A 149 -33.59 -8.33 -18.36
N ARG A 150 -33.06 -8.31 -19.60
CA ARG A 150 -32.21 -7.19 -20.10
C ARG A 150 -32.92 -5.84 -20.11
N LEU A 151 -34.21 -5.80 -20.45
CA LEU A 151 -35.02 -4.58 -20.37
C LEU A 151 -35.26 -4.17 -18.90
N GLY A 152 -35.54 -5.15 -18.02
CA GLY A 152 -35.66 -4.94 -16.57
C GLY A 152 -34.38 -4.43 -15.92
N ASP A 153 -33.21 -5.00 -16.26
CA ASP A 153 -31.90 -4.63 -15.74
C ASP A 153 -31.56 -3.17 -16.07
N ARG A 154 -31.86 -2.72 -17.30
CA ARG A 154 -31.61 -1.33 -17.72
C ARG A 154 -32.50 -0.34 -16.99
N VAL A 155 -33.78 -0.69 -16.79
CA VAL A 155 -34.72 0.15 -16.04
C VAL A 155 -34.31 0.22 -14.57
N MET A 156 -33.95 -0.92 -13.96
CA MET A 156 -33.46 -1.01 -12.58
C MET A 156 -32.17 -0.21 -12.40
N LEU A 157 -31.19 -0.37 -13.29
CA LEU A 157 -29.94 0.39 -13.27
C LEU A 157 -30.20 1.89 -13.35
N SER A 158 -31.10 2.32 -14.26
CA SER A 158 -31.50 3.72 -14.38
C SER A 158 -32.15 4.24 -13.09
N ALA A 159 -33.02 3.44 -12.46
CA ALA A 159 -33.69 3.80 -11.21
C ALA A 159 -32.69 3.93 -10.05
N VAL A 160 -31.75 3.00 -9.91
CA VAL A 160 -30.71 3.02 -8.87
C VAL A 160 -29.77 4.20 -9.07
N ARG A 161 -29.31 4.46 -10.30
CA ARG A 161 -28.50 5.66 -10.61
C ARG A 161 -29.23 6.96 -10.25
N GLN A 162 -30.53 7.04 -10.55
CA GLN A 162 -31.34 8.20 -10.21
C GLN A 162 -31.49 8.35 -8.69
N ALA A 163 -31.68 7.25 -7.95
CA ALA A 163 -31.77 7.26 -6.50
C ALA A 163 -30.45 7.72 -5.83
N ILE A 164 -29.31 7.18 -6.25
CA ILE A 164 -27.99 7.61 -5.75
C ILE A 164 -27.74 9.08 -6.12
N GLY A 165 -28.10 9.50 -7.34
CA GLY A 165 -28.01 10.90 -7.75
C GLY A 165 -28.90 11.85 -6.94
N LEU A 166 -30.04 11.38 -6.42
CA LEU A 166 -30.88 12.14 -5.49
C LEU A 166 -30.24 12.24 -4.10
N LEU A 167 -29.64 11.16 -3.59
CA LEU A 167 -28.89 11.16 -2.33
C LEU A 167 -27.70 12.14 -2.38
N GLY A 168 -26.94 12.16 -3.49
CA GLY A 168 -25.81 13.07 -3.67
C GLY A 168 -26.17 14.56 -3.58
N ARG A 169 -27.42 14.95 -3.88
CA ARG A 169 -27.89 16.35 -3.75
C ARG A 169 -27.96 16.84 -2.31
N HIS A 170 -27.98 15.93 -1.34
CA HIS A 170 -27.99 16.33 0.07
C HIS A 170 -26.59 16.58 0.64
N PHE A 171 -25.54 16.04 0.01
CA PHE A 171 -24.14 16.25 0.42
C PHE A 171 -23.42 17.34 -0.39
N VAL A 172 -23.99 17.75 -1.52
CA VAL A 172 -23.44 18.80 -2.39
C VAL A 172 -24.41 19.94 -2.50
N LEU A 173 -23.93 21.13 -2.14
CA LEU A 173 -24.73 22.34 -2.22
C LEU A 173 -25.07 22.65 -3.69
N GLY A 174 -24.11 22.51 -4.62
CA GLY A 174 -24.37 22.67 -6.05
C GLY A 174 -23.29 22.06 -6.94
N THR A 175 -23.63 21.83 -8.22
CA THR A 175 -22.68 21.27 -9.20
C THR A 175 -21.69 22.29 -9.79
N SER A 176 -21.88 23.56 -9.45
CA SER A 176 -21.02 24.69 -9.80
C SER A 176 -21.17 25.77 -8.73
N ILE A 177 -20.18 26.67 -8.62
CA ILE A 177 -20.20 27.75 -7.63
C ILE A 177 -21.45 28.64 -7.77
N ALA A 178 -21.87 28.94 -9.00
CA ALA A 178 -23.07 29.73 -9.26
C ALA A 178 -24.36 29.02 -8.80
N ASN A 179 -24.47 27.71 -9.03
CA ASN A 179 -25.59 26.92 -8.53
C ASN A 179 -25.59 26.83 -7.01
N ALA A 180 -24.40 26.64 -6.41
CA ALA A 180 -24.23 26.55 -4.97
C ALA A 180 -24.62 27.86 -4.29
N ALA A 181 -24.11 29.01 -4.76
CA ALA A 181 -24.45 30.33 -4.26
C ALA A 181 -25.94 30.67 -4.41
N LYS A 182 -26.56 30.31 -5.56
CA LYS A 182 -28.00 30.51 -5.76
C LYS A 182 -28.85 29.68 -4.81
N ARG A 183 -28.41 28.45 -4.51
CA ARG A 183 -29.09 27.58 -3.53
C ARG A 183 -28.85 28.06 -2.10
N ALA A 184 -27.66 28.56 -1.78
CA ALA A 184 -27.37 29.19 -0.51
C ALA A 184 -28.29 30.38 -0.22
N GLY A 185 -28.59 31.20 -1.23
CA GLY A 185 -29.54 32.31 -1.06
C GLY A 185 -31.01 31.91 -0.96
N ARG A 186 -31.39 30.68 -1.34
CA ARG A 186 -32.78 30.16 -1.33
C ARG A 186 -33.08 29.24 -0.16
N ALA A 187 -32.11 28.40 0.20
CA ALA A 187 -32.14 27.63 1.44
C ALA A 187 -31.92 28.63 2.57
N GLN A 188 -32.81 28.69 3.55
CA GLN A 188 -32.63 29.51 4.75
C GLN A 188 -31.39 29.04 5.53
N LEU A 189 -30.19 29.38 5.09
CA LEU A 189 -28.98 29.41 5.93
C LEU A 189 -29.18 30.59 6.88
N ARG A 190 -29.97 30.38 7.94
CA ARG A 190 -30.42 31.37 8.93
C ARG A 190 -29.22 32.05 9.61
N GLY A 191 -28.62 33.04 8.96
CA GLY A 191 -27.48 33.81 9.50
C GLY A 191 -26.13 33.09 9.50
N SER A 192 -25.96 31.98 8.77
CA SER A 192 -24.66 31.29 8.64
C SER A 192 -23.91 31.72 7.37
N THR A 193 -22.61 31.95 7.49
CA THR A 193 -21.69 32.19 6.36
C THR A 193 -21.27 30.86 5.73
N LEU A 194 -20.67 30.91 4.54
CA LEU A 194 -20.21 29.70 3.83
C LEU A 194 -18.68 29.66 3.68
N SER A 195 -18.12 28.46 3.74
CA SER A 195 -16.81 28.13 3.17
C SER A 195 -17.03 27.11 2.05
N TYR A 196 -16.66 27.41 0.82
CA TYR A 196 -16.89 26.51 -0.31
C TYR A 196 -15.71 25.53 -0.47
N ASP A 197 -16.02 24.25 -0.60
CA ASP A 197 -15.07 23.18 -0.92
C ASP A 197 -15.30 22.72 -2.35
N MET A 198 -14.32 22.93 -3.22
CA MET A 198 -14.46 22.65 -4.65
C MET A 198 -14.23 21.17 -5.01
N LEU A 199 -14.09 20.28 -4.03
CA LEU A 199 -13.94 18.82 -4.17
C LEU A 199 -12.71 18.38 -4.98
N GLY A 200 -11.81 19.28 -5.36
CA GLY A 200 -10.55 18.94 -6.00
C GLY A 200 -9.57 18.42 -4.97
N GLU A 201 -9.02 17.23 -5.22
CA GLU A 201 -7.95 16.60 -4.43
C GLU A 201 -7.13 15.68 -5.35
N ALA A 202 -5.90 15.37 -4.91
CA ALA A 202 -5.01 14.37 -5.50
C ALA A 202 -4.90 14.46 -7.04
N ALA A 203 -4.45 15.62 -7.55
CA ALA A 203 -4.06 15.73 -8.94
C ALA A 203 -2.97 14.69 -9.24
N LEU A 204 -3.09 13.98 -10.36
CA LEU A 204 -2.06 13.05 -10.84
C LEU A 204 -1.30 13.58 -12.04
N THR A 205 -1.80 14.63 -12.65
CA THR A 205 -1.20 15.26 -13.82
C THR A 205 -1.21 16.78 -13.66
N GLU A 206 -0.27 17.45 -14.29
CA GLU A 206 -0.28 18.91 -14.39
C GLU A 206 -1.58 19.44 -15.03
N ALA A 207 -2.20 18.70 -15.95
CA ALA A 207 -3.49 19.05 -16.53
C ALA A 207 -4.64 19.00 -15.50
N ASP A 208 -4.63 18.03 -14.58
CA ASP A 208 -5.57 17.99 -13.46
C ASP A 208 -5.34 19.17 -12.51
N ALA A 209 -4.08 19.45 -12.17
CA ALA A 209 -3.72 20.55 -11.30
C ALA A 209 -4.15 21.91 -11.88
N ALA A 210 -3.88 22.17 -13.16
CA ALA A 210 -4.33 23.36 -13.87
C ALA A 210 -5.86 23.47 -13.93
N ARG A 211 -6.56 22.34 -14.12
CA ARG A 211 -8.03 22.30 -14.11
C ARG A 211 -8.58 22.68 -12.74
N TYR A 212 -8.05 22.12 -11.66
CA TYR A 212 -8.48 22.44 -10.30
C TYR A 212 -8.15 23.88 -9.93
N PHE A 213 -6.96 24.36 -10.29
CA PHE A 213 -6.56 25.76 -10.14
C PHE A 213 -7.59 26.72 -10.78
N GLU A 214 -7.99 26.45 -12.03
CA GLU A 214 -9.01 27.24 -12.71
C GLU A 214 -10.39 27.13 -12.06
N TYR A 215 -10.73 26.01 -11.43
CA TYR A 215 -11.98 25.88 -10.66
C TYR A 215 -11.95 26.76 -9.42
N TYR A 216 -10.85 26.78 -8.66
CA TYR A 216 -10.67 27.67 -7.52
C TYR A 216 -10.70 29.14 -7.93
N LYS A 217 -9.95 29.50 -8.98
CA LYS A 217 -9.89 30.87 -9.51
C LYS A 217 -11.26 31.40 -9.92
N ARG A 218 -12.01 30.63 -10.70
CA ARG A 218 -13.38 30.99 -11.12
C ARG A 218 -14.35 31.06 -9.96
N ALA A 219 -14.18 30.20 -8.95
CA ALA A 219 -14.98 30.26 -7.74
C ALA A 219 -14.73 31.57 -6.98
N LEU A 220 -13.46 31.96 -6.78
CA LEU A 220 -13.10 33.22 -6.13
C LEU A 220 -13.62 34.43 -6.90
N GLN A 221 -13.44 34.46 -8.23
CA GLN A 221 -13.96 35.54 -9.08
C GLN A 221 -15.47 35.69 -8.92
N TYR A 222 -16.22 34.58 -9.00
CA TYR A 222 -17.66 34.61 -8.82
C TYR A 222 -18.07 35.12 -7.42
N LEU A 223 -17.36 34.69 -6.37
CA LEU A 223 -17.63 35.12 -5.00
C LEU A 223 -17.28 36.60 -4.80
N ALA A 224 -16.18 37.07 -5.38
CA ALA A 224 -15.77 38.47 -5.36
C ALA A 224 -16.83 39.36 -6.02
N ASP A 225 -17.32 38.97 -7.20
CA ASP A 225 -18.36 39.71 -7.92
C ASP A 225 -19.72 39.70 -7.21
N SER A 226 -20.00 38.62 -6.48
CA SER A 226 -21.29 38.42 -5.80
C SER A 226 -21.35 38.96 -4.37
N THR A 227 -20.19 39.24 -3.75
CA THR A 227 -20.11 39.71 -2.37
C THR A 227 -20.21 41.23 -2.34
N PRO A 228 -21.13 41.83 -1.57
CA PRO A 228 -21.24 43.28 -1.47
C PRO A 228 -19.95 43.94 -1.01
N GLN A 229 -19.57 45.05 -1.64
CA GLN A 229 -18.37 45.79 -1.27
C GLN A 229 -18.45 46.27 0.19
N GLY A 230 -17.36 46.10 0.93
CA GLY A 230 -17.30 46.48 2.35
C GLY A 230 -17.87 45.45 3.32
N THR A 231 -18.26 44.25 2.85
CA THR A 231 -18.62 43.13 3.73
C THR A 231 -17.43 42.79 4.65
N PRO A 232 -17.60 42.72 5.98
CA PRO A 232 -16.54 42.31 6.89
C PRO A 232 -16.04 40.89 6.57
N LEU A 233 -14.73 40.66 6.70
CA LEU A 233 -14.08 39.40 6.30
C LEU A 233 -14.77 38.16 6.84
N HIS A 234 -15.09 38.15 8.15
CA HIS A 234 -15.69 37.00 8.80
C HIS A 234 -17.20 36.86 8.52
N ASP A 235 -17.83 37.87 7.92
CA ASP A 235 -19.22 37.81 7.42
C ASP A 235 -19.28 37.50 5.92
N ALA A 236 -18.14 37.61 5.22
CA ALA A 236 -17.98 37.24 3.82
C ALA A 236 -17.87 35.72 3.64
N PRO A 237 -18.18 35.18 2.44
CA PRO A 237 -17.90 33.79 2.12
C PRO A 237 -16.39 33.53 2.10
N ALA A 238 -16.02 32.26 2.33
CA ALA A 238 -14.66 31.78 2.24
C ALA A 238 -14.54 30.66 1.19
N LEU A 239 -13.33 30.39 0.76
CA LEU A 239 -12.98 29.23 -0.07
C LEU A 239 -12.01 28.33 0.68
N SER A 240 -12.18 27.02 0.56
CA SER A 240 -11.21 26.03 1.02
C SER A 240 -10.48 25.39 -0.16
N VAL A 241 -9.17 25.24 -0.02
CA VAL A 241 -8.27 24.76 -1.06
C VAL A 241 -7.43 23.61 -0.51
N LYS A 242 -7.30 22.54 -1.29
CA LYS A 242 -6.39 21.41 -1.00
C LYS A 242 -5.14 21.53 -1.86
N LEU A 243 -3.97 21.36 -1.24
CA LEU A 243 -2.68 21.52 -1.91
C LEU A 243 -2.43 20.37 -2.90
N SER A 244 -2.85 19.14 -2.56
CA SER A 244 -2.80 17.99 -3.46
C SER A 244 -3.57 18.20 -4.79
N ALA A 245 -4.55 19.11 -4.82
CA ALA A 245 -5.28 19.44 -6.04
C ALA A 245 -4.50 20.40 -6.96
N LEU A 246 -3.48 21.08 -6.43
CA LEU A 246 -2.76 22.15 -7.12
C LEU A 246 -1.37 21.74 -7.59
N HIS A 247 -0.93 20.51 -7.31
CA HIS A 247 0.31 19.98 -7.88
C HIS A 247 0.26 18.45 -7.93
N PRO A 248 0.67 17.81 -9.04
CA PRO A 248 0.62 16.35 -9.18
C PRO A 248 1.57 15.61 -8.24
N ARG A 249 2.70 16.24 -7.92
CA ARG A 249 3.74 15.71 -7.04
C ARG A 249 3.84 16.46 -5.71
N TYR A 250 2.72 16.64 -5.02
CA TYR A 250 2.69 17.28 -3.69
C TYR A 250 3.20 16.30 -2.61
N GLU A 251 4.52 16.16 -2.57
CA GLU A 251 5.29 15.22 -1.76
C GLU A 251 6.56 15.93 -1.24
N TYR A 252 7.02 15.56 -0.03
CA TYR A 252 8.25 16.14 0.56
C TYR A 252 9.50 15.89 -0.30
N ALA A 253 9.59 14.70 -0.91
CA ALA A 253 10.66 14.35 -1.85
C ALA A 253 10.77 15.34 -3.02
N GLN A 254 9.63 15.88 -3.46
CA GLN A 254 9.53 16.78 -4.62
C GLN A 254 9.45 18.25 -4.20
N ARG A 255 9.82 18.58 -2.95
CA ARG A 255 9.71 19.95 -2.38
C ARG A 255 10.37 21.03 -3.24
N GLU A 256 11.46 20.71 -3.93
CA GLU A 256 12.18 21.71 -4.73
C GLU A 256 11.41 22.19 -5.96
N THR A 257 10.51 21.36 -6.49
CA THR A 257 9.66 21.67 -7.65
C THR A 257 8.25 22.04 -7.22
N CYS A 258 7.66 21.25 -6.31
CA CYS A 258 6.26 21.42 -5.93
C CYS A 258 6.01 22.66 -5.07
N VAL A 259 6.91 22.99 -4.13
CA VAL A 259 6.71 24.14 -3.21
C VAL A 259 6.66 25.46 -3.96
N PRO A 260 7.62 25.80 -4.85
CA PRO A 260 7.53 27.04 -5.64
C PRO A 260 6.27 27.09 -6.52
N ALA A 261 5.94 26.01 -7.22
CA ALA A 261 4.77 25.97 -8.10
C ALA A 261 3.45 26.13 -7.32
N LEU A 262 3.34 25.51 -6.13
CA LEU A 262 2.20 25.66 -5.23
C LEU A 262 2.09 27.08 -4.69
N ILE A 263 3.21 27.68 -4.27
CA ILE A 263 3.27 29.07 -3.82
C ILE A 263 2.74 30.01 -4.91
N ASP A 264 3.24 29.90 -6.14
CA ASP A 264 2.84 30.78 -7.24
C ASP A 264 1.33 30.71 -7.50
N ARG A 265 0.77 29.49 -7.56
CA ARG A 265 -0.68 29.27 -7.71
C ARG A 265 -1.46 29.86 -6.55
N LEU A 266 -1.02 29.59 -5.31
CA LEU A 266 -1.73 30.06 -4.12
C LEU A 266 -1.67 31.58 -3.98
N LEU A 267 -0.55 32.23 -4.31
CA LEU A 267 -0.44 33.68 -4.30
C LEU A 267 -1.47 34.33 -5.23
N GLU A 268 -1.67 33.77 -6.43
CA GLU A 268 -2.72 34.27 -7.34
C GLU A 268 -4.12 34.14 -6.71
N LEU A 269 -4.43 33.01 -6.08
CA LEU A 269 -5.71 32.83 -5.37
C LEU A 269 -5.83 33.77 -4.17
N CYS A 270 -4.76 33.98 -3.40
CA CYS A 270 -4.72 34.88 -2.25
C CYS A 270 -4.94 36.34 -2.68
N VAL A 271 -4.32 36.80 -3.77
CA VAL A 271 -4.52 38.15 -4.30
C VAL A 271 -5.98 38.37 -4.70
N LEU A 272 -6.59 37.38 -5.37
CA LEU A 272 -8.01 37.44 -5.72
C LEU A 272 -8.90 37.48 -4.48
N ALA A 273 -8.66 36.61 -3.49
CA ALA A 273 -9.40 36.59 -2.24
C ALA A 273 -9.27 37.92 -1.47
N LYS A 274 -8.05 38.46 -1.36
CA LYS A 274 -7.76 39.76 -0.75
C LYS A 274 -8.49 40.91 -1.42
N SER A 275 -8.55 40.93 -2.76
CA SER A 275 -9.18 42.02 -3.52
C SER A 275 -10.66 42.25 -3.17
N ALA A 276 -11.35 41.18 -2.73
CA ALA A 276 -12.74 41.20 -2.32
C ALA A 276 -12.94 40.93 -0.81
N ASN A 277 -11.86 40.94 -0.03
CA ASN A 277 -11.85 40.67 1.40
C ASN A 277 -12.56 39.35 1.79
N LEU A 278 -12.29 38.29 1.02
CA LEU A 278 -12.80 36.94 1.25
C LEU A 278 -11.81 36.12 2.08
N GLY A 279 -12.29 35.08 2.76
CA GLY A 279 -11.43 34.11 3.43
C GLY A 279 -10.90 33.04 2.48
N LEU A 280 -9.66 32.61 2.65
CA LEU A 280 -9.08 31.45 1.95
C LEU A 280 -8.38 30.56 2.97
N THR A 281 -8.88 29.33 3.13
CA THR A 281 -8.33 28.35 4.08
C THR A 281 -7.68 27.20 3.34
N ILE A 282 -6.40 26.95 3.62
CA ILE A 282 -5.70 25.74 3.17
C ILE A 282 -6.14 24.58 4.06
N ASP A 283 -6.74 23.55 3.47
CA ASP A 283 -7.17 22.35 4.17
C ASP A 283 -5.96 21.47 4.52
N ALA A 284 -6.05 20.73 5.62
CA ALA A 284 -5.04 19.78 6.06
C ALA A 284 -5.34 18.38 5.52
N GLU A 285 -4.30 17.71 5.03
CA GLU A 285 -4.38 16.41 4.36
C GLU A 285 -3.68 15.32 5.22
N GLU A 286 -2.92 14.41 4.62
CA GLU A 286 -2.18 13.35 5.31
C GLU A 286 -1.03 13.89 6.18
N ALA A 287 -0.60 13.12 7.18
CA ALA A 287 0.40 13.53 8.16
C ALA A 287 1.80 13.75 7.56
N ASP A 288 2.10 13.10 6.43
CA ASP A 288 3.37 13.22 5.72
C ASP A 288 3.51 14.52 4.91
N ARG A 289 2.39 15.23 4.69
CA ARG A 289 2.32 16.52 3.98
C ARG A 289 2.38 17.73 4.90
N LEU A 290 2.26 17.53 6.22
CA LEU A 290 2.17 18.61 7.20
C LEU A 290 3.34 19.60 7.09
N GLU A 291 4.59 19.14 7.12
CA GLU A 291 5.76 20.03 7.13
C GLU A 291 5.86 20.86 5.85
N VAL A 292 5.63 20.23 4.68
CA VAL A 292 5.60 20.93 3.39
C VAL A 292 4.49 21.98 3.35
N SER A 293 3.31 21.67 3.92
CA SER A 293 2.20 22.63 4.01
C SER A 293 2.57 23.86 4.84
N LEU A 294 3.33 23.69 5.93
CA LEU A 294 3.79 24.78 6.78
C LEU A 294 4.81 25.66 6.05
N LEU A 295 5.76 25.06 5.33
CA LEU A 295 6.72 25.80 4.50
C LEU A 295 6.01 26.72 3.48
N ILE A 296 4.99 26.18 2.79
CA ILE A 296 4.19 26.95 1.84
C ILE A 296 3.43 28.06 2.58
N PHE A 297 2.81 27.76 3.72
CA PHE A 297 2.03 28.72 4.50
C PHE A 297 2.86 29.90 5.02
N GLU A 298 4.07 29.66 5.53
CA GLU A 298 4.99 30.73 5.96
C GLU A 298 5.35 31.65 4.80
N HIS A 299 5.61 31.08 3.62
CA HIS A 299 5.93 31.88 2.45
C HIS A 299 4.76 32.79 2.05
N LEU A 300 3.53 32.27 2.10
CA LEU A 300 2.33 33.08 1.84
C LEU A 300 2.13 34.18 2.88
N LEU A 301 2.49 33.94 4.15
CA LEU A 301 2.47 34.94 5.22
C LEU A 301 3.53 36.04 5.03
N ALA A 302 4.71 35.67 4.52
CA ALA A 302 5.82 36.60 4.30
C ALA A 302 5.63 37.47 3.04
N ALA A 303 4.79 37.03 2.10
CA ALA A 303 4.56 37.70 0.83
C ALA A 303 3.94 39.11 1.00
N TRP A 304 4.45 40.10 0.28
CA TRP A 304 3.92 41.47 0.33
C TRP A 304 2.51 41.56 -0.27
N GLU A 305 2.20 40.66 -1.21
CA GLU A 305 0.90 40.50 -1.86
C GLU A 305 -0.21 40.19 -0.86
N THR A 306 0.07 39.46 0.22
CA THR A 306 -0.90 39.07 1.25
C THR A 306 -0.94 40.04 2.43
N SER A 307 0.05 40.92 2.57
CA SER A 307 0.15 41.86 3.70
C SER A 307 -1.11 42.71 3.92
N GLY A 308 -1.54 42.83 5.18
CA GLY A 308 -2.72 43.60 5.57
C GLY A 308 -4.07 42.94 5.23
N TRP A 309 -4.07 41.63 4.97
CA TRP A 309 -5.29 40.84 4.75
C TRP A 309 -5.37 39.67 5.73
N ASP A 310 -6.37 39.72 6.61
CA ASP A 310 -6.51 38.75 7.69
C ASP A 310 -7.21 37.44 7.26
N GLY A 311 -7.45 37.27 5.96
CA GLY A 311 -8.26 36.19 5.40
C GLY A 311 -7.50 34.91 5.05
N LEU A 312 -6.17 34.91 5.13
CA LEU A 312 -5.36 33.71 4.97
C LEU A 312 -5.62 32.76 6.15
N GLY A 313 -5.78 31.47 5.87
CA GLY A 313 -5.98 30.48 6.92
C GLY A 313 -5.46 29.10 6.63
N LEU A 314 -5.34 28.32 7.70
CA LEU A 314 -4.84 26.94 7.69
C LEU A 314 -5.70 26.07 8.60
N ALA A 315 -5.98 24.83 8.16
CA ALA A 315 -6.59 23.83 9.02
C ALA A 315 -5.52 23.09 9.85
N VAL A 316 -5.82 22.78 11.11
CA VAL A 316 -4.97 22.01 12.02
C VAL A 316 -5.77 20.83 12.57
N GLN A 317 -5.18 19.64 12.51
CA GLN A 317 -5.85 18.38 12.87
C GLN A 317 -5.45 17.94 14.28
N ALA A 318 -6.40 18.03 15.23
CA ALA A 318 -6.18 17.70 16.64
C ALA A 318 -5.90 16.22 16.91
N TYR A 319 -6.23 15.32 15.99
CA TYR A 319 -5.94 13.89 16.11
C TYR A 319 -4.44 13.56 15.95
N GLN A 320 -3.62 14.49 15.44
CA GLN A 320 -2.18 14.29 15.29
C GLN A 320 -1.49 14.63 16.60
N ARG A 321 -0.43 13.89 16.90
CA ARG A 321 0.39 14.12 18.11
C ARG A 321 1.12 15.48 18.09
N ARG A 322 1.26 16.08 16.90
CA ARG A 322 1.91 17.39 16.66
C ARG A 322 0.95 18.59 16.71
N ALA A 323 -0.35 18.40 16.94
CA ALA A 323 -1.34 19.47 16.79
C ALA A 323 -1.04 20.72 17.63
N LEU A 324 -0.67 20.54 18.91
CA LEU A 324 -0.39 21.64 19.81
C LEU A 324 0.93 22.38 19.46
N PRO A 325 2.04 21.68 19.16
CA PRO A 325 3.23 22.29 18.56
C PRO A 325 2.97 23.05 17.25
N VAL A 326 2.09 22.54 16.37
CA VAL A 326 1.73 23.23 15.12
C VAL A 326 1.05 24.57 15.40
N ILE A 327 0.15 24.64 16.40
CA ILE A 327 -0.48 25.91 16.79
C ILE A 327 0.56 26.92 17.27
N ASP A 328 1.56 26.49 18.06
CA ASP A 328 2.66 27.37 18.49
C ASP A 328 3.48 27.88 17.31
N TRP A 329 3.77 26.99 16.36
CA TRP A 329 4.50 27.32 15.16
C TRP A 329 3.75 28.36 14.32
N VAL A 330 2.47 28.13 14.04
CA VAL A 330 1.61 29.02 13.23
C VAL A 330 1.40 30.37 13.91
N TYR A 331 1.20 30.40 15.23
CA TYR A 331 1.11 31.64 15.99
C TYR A 331 2.41 32.44 15.93
N THR A 332 3.55 31.76 16.08
CA THR A 332 4.85 32.43 16.00
C THR A 332 5.05 33.00 14.60
N ALA A 333 4.75 32.24 13.54
CA ALA A 333 4.77 32.67 12.12
C ALA A 333 3.97 33.95 11.91
N ALA A 334 2.71 33.96 12.34
CA ALA A 334 1.84 35.13 12.26
C ALA A 334 2.42 36.35 13.00
N LYS A 335 3.03 36.14 14.18
CA LYS A 335 3.64 37.21 14.97
C LYS A 335 4.89 37.80 14.31
N THR A 336 5.77 36.98 13.74
CA THR A 336 6.97 37.46 13.05
C THR A 336 6.64 38.28 11.82
N HIS A 337 5.61 37.89 11.07
CA HIS A 337 5.15 38.61 9.88
C HIS A 337 4.11 39.70 10.16
N ASP A 338 3.81 39.96 11.44
CA ASP A 338 2.83 40.96 11.90
C ASP A 338 1.45 40.84 11.22
N GLN A 339 1.02 39.62 10.90
CA GLN A 339 -0.27 39.35 10.27
C GLN A 339 -1.26 38.72 11.27
N LYS A 340 -2.55 38.92 11.04
CA LYS A 340 -3.61 38.13 11.67
C LYS A 340 -4.08 37.07 10.67
N ILE A 341 -4.37 35.86 11.14
CA ILE A 341 -4.80 34.75 10.27
C ILE A 341 -5.99 34.03 10.86
N THR A 342 -6.63 33.19 10.06
CA THR A 342 -7.65 32.25 10.52
C THR A 342 -7.06 30.86 10.74
N VAL A 343 -7.41 30.19 11.85
CA VAL A 343 -7.00 28.79 12.07
C VAL A 343 -8.23 27.93 12.28
N ARG A 344 -8.43 26.97 11.37
CA ARG A 344 -9.52 25.99 11.48
C ARG A 344 -9.04 24.78 12.26
N LEU A 345 -9.51 24.66 13.50
CA LEU A 345 -9.27 23.45 14.28
C LEU A 345 -10.30 22.38 13.90
N VAL A 346 -9.81 21.25 13.40
CA VAL A 346 -10.59 20.04 13.11
C VAL A 346 -10.07 18.88 13.97
N LYS A 347 -10.78 17.77 14.04
CA LYS A 347 -10.22 16.52 14.60
C LYS A 347 -9.23 15.90 13.61
N GLY A 348 -9.73 15.43 12.48
CA GLY A 348 -8.93 14.81 11.41
C GLY A 348 -9.79 13.89 10.55
N ALA A 349 -9.37 13.60 9.31
CA ALA A 349 -10.19 12.89 8.31
C ALA A 349 -9.49 11.68 7.67
N TYR A 350 -8.24 11.38 8.04
CA TYR A 350 -7.41 10.34 7.41
C TYR A 350 -6.99 9.23 8.39
N TRP A 351 -7.66 9.12 9.53
CA TRP A 351 -7.17 8.36 10.69
C TRP A 351 -6.83 6.90 10.37
N ASP A 352 -7.72 6.20 9.65
CA ASP A 352 -7.51 4.80 9.26
C ASP A 352 -6.34 4.61 8.29
N SER A 353 -6.14 5.57 7.38
CA SER A 353 -5.05 5.60 6.42
C SER A 353 -3.72 5.86 7.14
N GLU A 354 -3.70 6.72 8.16
CA GLU A 354 -2.51 6.92 9.00
C GLU A 354 -2.14 5.68 9.83
N ILE A 355 -3.13 4.94 10.34
CA ILE A 355 -2.89 3.66 11.03
C ILE A 355 -2.28 2.64 10.06
N LYS A 356 -2.88 2.48 8.87
CA LYS A 356 -2.38 1.56 7.84
C LYS A 356 -0.96 1.92 7.39
N ARG A 357 -0.72 3.19 7.02
CA ARG A 357 0.58 3.68 6.53
C ARG A 357 1.68 3.48 7.58
N ALA A 358 1.42 3.77 8.85
CA ALA A 358 2.40 3.56 9.91
C ALA A 358 2.76 2.07 10.10
N GLN A 359 1.79 1.16 9.96
CA GLN A 359 2.00 -0.29 10.00
C GLN A 359 2.81 -0.77 8.79
N GLU A 360 2.43 -0.35 7.57
CA GLU A 360 3.15 -0.68 6.33
C GLU A 360 4.60 -0.20 6.37
N LEU A 361 4.85 0.99 6.91
CA LEU A 361 6.18 1.55 7.11
C LEU A 361 6.92 0.94 8.32
N GLY A 362 6.28 0.17 9.19
CA GLY A 362 6.92 -0.40 10.38
C GLY A 362 7.47 0.68 11.33
N LEU A 363 6.73 1.78 11.52
CA LEU A 363 7.13 2.88 12.39
C LEU A 363 7.07 2.49 13.87
N GLU A 364 7.80 3.22 14.72
CA GLU A 364 7.81 2.94 16.17
C GLU A 364 6.47 3.27 16.86
N SER A 365 5.74 4.26 16.33
CA SER A 365 4.41 4.62 16.84
C SER A 365 3.55 5.23 15.74
N TYR A 366 2.33 5.65 16.10
CA TYR A 366 1.42 6.31 15.18
C TYR A 366 1.61 7.84 15.20
N PRO A 367 1.42 8.53 14.06
CA PRO A 367 1.40 10.00 14.03
C PRO A 367 0.09 10.60 14.60
N VAL A 368 -0.90 9.73 14.84
CA VAL A 368 -2.23 10.06 15.36
C VAL A 368 -2.50 9.34 16.67
N PHE A 369 -3.50 9.81 17.42
CA PHE A 369 -4.02 9.09 18.59
C PHE A 369 -4.79 7.85 18.16
N THR A 370 -4.67 6.77 18.93
CA THR A 370 -5.39 5.51 18.68
C THR A 370 -6.76 5.45 19.36
N ARG A 371 -6.98 6.34 20.35
CA ARG A 371 -8.28 6.52 21.02
C ARG A 371 -8.96 7.81 20.61
N LYS A 372 -10.28 7.75 20.49
CA LYS A 372 -11.10 8.92 20.13
C LYS A 372 -11.09 9.96 21.27
N GLU A 373 -11.17 9.53 22.52
CA GLU A 373 -11.13 10.40 23.70
C GLU A 373 -9.79 11.16 23.81
N HIS A 374 -8.68 10.58 23.38
CA HIS A 374 -7.39 11.29 23.31
C HIS A 374 -7.40 12.40 22.26
N THR A 375 -8.02 12.15 21.09
CA THR A 375 -8.26 13.19 20.09
C THR A 375 -9.15 14.31 20.63
N ASP A 376 -10.19 13.97 21.40
CA ASP A 376 -11.08 14.96 22.01
C ASP A 376 -10.36 15.82 23.05
N ILE A 377 -9.51 15.23 23.90
CA ILE A 377 -8.66 15.94 24.85
C ILE A 377 -7.69 16.87 24.10
N SER A 378 -7.02 16.37 23.06
CA SER A 378 -6.14 17.16 22.21
C SER A 378 -6.88 18.35 21.58
N TYR A 379 -8.09 18.13 21.08
CA TYR A 379 -8.93 19.16 20.49
C TYR A 379 -9.28 20.26 21.51
N LEU A 380 -9.64 19.91 22.74
CA LEU A 380 -9.91 20.89 23.81
C LEU A 380 -8.67 21.65 24.24
N ALA A 381 -7.51 20.98 24.36
CA ALA A 381 -6.24 21.62 24.69
C ALA A 381 -5.82 22.62 23.60
N CYS A 382 -5.91 22.21 22.33
CA CYS A 382 -5.68 23.06 21.17
C CYS A 382 -6.65 24.24 21.13
N ALA A 383 -7.94 24.00 21.41
CA ALA A 383 -8.94 25.05 21.39
C ALA A 383 -8.70 26.13 22.42
N ARG A 384 -8.34 25.72 23.65
CA ARG A 384 -7.95 26.64 24.73
C ARG A 384 -6.75 27.49 24.36
N LYS A 385 -5.73 26.88 23.71
CA LYS A 385 -4.54 27.61 23.25
C LYS A 385 -4.89 28.63 22.16
N LEU A 386 -5.75 28.26 21.20
CA LEU A 386 -6.20 29.18 20.15
C LEU A 386 -6.99 30.39 20.71
N LEU A 387 -7.82 30.20 21.73
CA LEU A 387 -8.51 31.31 22.41
C LEU A 387 -7.50 32.33 22.98
N ALA A 388 -6.40 31.84 23.57
CA ALA A 388 -5.35 32.68 24.13
C ALA A 388 -4.50 33.41 23.08
N TYR A 389 -4.56 32.99 21.80
CA TYR A 389 -3.83 33.59 20.68
C TYR A 389 -4.72 34.51 19.82
N GLY A 390 -5.83 34.99 20.37
CA GLY A 390 -6.81 35.85 19.69
C GLY A 390 -6.26 37.17 19.12
N ASP A 391 -5.08 37.61 19.56
CA ASP A 391 -4.38 38.78 19.05
C ASP A 391 -3.85 38.59 17.62
N ARG A 392 -3.45 37.36 17.26
CA ARG A 392 -2.93 37.01 15.92
C ARG A 392 -3.73 35.95 15.18
N ILE A 393 -4.59 35.22 15.88
CA ILE A 393 -5.36 34.13 15.30
C ILE A 393 -6.84 34.40 15.52
N TYR A 394 -7.63 34.31 14.46
CA TYR A 394 -9.08 34.18 14.50
C TYR A 394 -9.44 32.68 14.51
N PRO A 395 -9.86 32.12 15.66
CA PRO A 395 -10.11 30.69 15.78
C PRO A 395 -11.41 30.27 15.09
N GLN A 396 -11.37 29.17 14.35
CA GLN A 396 -12.53 28.55 13.73
C GLN A 396 -12.66 27.10 14.22
N TYR A 397 -13.67 26.80 15.04
CA TYR A 397 -13.83 25.49 15.67
C TYR A 397 -14.80 24.61 14.88
N ALA A 398 -14.26 23.67 14.10
CA ALA A 398 -15.04 22.75 13.30
C ALA A 398 -15.38 21.48 14.09
N THR A 399 -16.61 21.39 14.62
CA THR A 399 -17.05 20.22 15.39
C THR A 399 -18.57 20.06 15.37
N HIS A 400 -19.02 18.80 15.35
CA HIS A 400 -20.42 18.45 15.56
C HIS A 400 -20.67 17.81 16.93
N ASN A 401 -19.65 17.70 17.78
CA ASN A 401 -19.76 17.15 19.14
C ASN A 401 -20.28 18.23 20.10
N ALA A 402 -21.44 17.97 20.72
CA ALA A 402 -22.07 18.91 21.65
C ALA A 402 -21.22 19.19 22.90
N HIS A 403 -20.56 18.19 23.48
CA HIS A 403 -19.65 18.39 24.61
C HIS A 403 -18.48 19.29 24.22
N SER A 404 -17.83 19.02 23.07
CA SER A 404 -16.73 19.88 22.59
C SER A 404 -17.19 21.33 22.35
N ALA A 405 -18.38 21.52 21.76
CA ALA A 405 -18.94 22.84 21.52
C ALA A 405 -19.28 23.58 22.82
N ALA A 406 -19.91 22.91 23.79
CA ALA A 406 -20.23 23.46 25.09
C ALA A 406 -18.97 23.85 25.89
N ALA A 407 -17.96 22.98 25.89
CA ALA A 407 -16.67 23.24 26.54
C ALA A 407 -15.98 24.48 25.94
N ILE A 408 -15.94 24.61 24.62
CA ILE A 408 -15.34 25.76 23.95
C ILE A 408 -16.14 27.04 24.20
N ALA A 409 -17.47 26.96 24.12
CA ALA A 409 -18.34 28.11 24.41
C ALA A 409 -18.13 28.61 25.85
N HIS A 410 -17.97 27.69 26.81
CA HIS A 410 -17.65 28.03 28.20
C HIS A 410 -16.26 28.65 28.32
N MET A 411 -15.23 28.05 27.73
CA MET A 411 -13.85 28.57 27.74
C MET A 411 -13.75 29.96 27.11
N ALA A 412 -14.55 30.26 26.09
CA ALA A 412 -14.57 31.55 25.41
C ALA A 412 -15.19 32.66 26.28
N GLY A 413 -16.10 32.34 27.21
CA GLY A 413 -16.83 33.32 28.01
C GLY A 413 -17.55 34.34 27.12
N ASP A 414 -17.17 35.61 27.23
CA ASP A 414 -17.72 36.73 26.43
C ASP A 414 -16.98 36.97 25.10
N GLN A 415 -15.89 36.24 24.82
CA GLN A 415 -15.13 36.38 23.57
C GLN A 415 -15.99 35.93 22.38
N ARG A 416 -16.09 36.79 21.36
CA ARG A 416 -16.86 36.52 20.11
C ARG A 416 -16.06 36.72 18.82
N ASP A 417 -14.78 37.05 18.92
CA ASP A 417 -13.83 37.08 17.79
C ASP A 417 -13.36 35.67 17.42
N MET A 418 -14.34 34.82 17.11
CA MET A 418 -14.19 33.41 16.73
C MET A 418 -15.47 32.93 16.04
N GLU A 419 -15.41 31.77 15.41
CA GLU A 419 -16.59 31.11 14.84
C GLU A 419 -16.58 29.60 15.10
N PHE A 420 -17.77 29.00 15.09
CA PHE A 420 -17.92 27.56 14.94
C PHE A 420 -18.15 27.20 13.48
N GLN A 421 -17.68 26.02 13.08
CA GLN A 421 -17.87 25.52 11.73
C GLN A 421 -18.53 24.16 11.71
N ARG A 422 -19.29 23.92 10.64
CA ARG A 422 -20.00 22.67 10.40
C ARG A 422 -19.95 22.29 8.93
N LEU A 423 -20.28 21.04 8.65
CA LEU A 423 -20.50 20.56 7.29
C LEU A 423 -21.94 20.80 6.82
N TYR A 424 -22.08 21.12 5.53
CA TYR A 424 -23.38 21.19 4.88
C TYR A 424 -24.08 19.83 4.89
N GLY A 425 -25.39 19.82 5.18
CA GLY A 425 -26.18 18.60 5.26
C GLY A 425 -26.00 17.80 6.56
N MET A 426 -25.26 18.31 7.54
CA MET A 426 -24.96 17.60 8.79
C MET A 426 -25.18 18.47 10.04
N SER A 427 -25.97 17.95 10.98
CA SER A 427 -26.23 18.50 12.33
C SER A 427 -26.47 20.03 12.36
N ASP A 428 -27.52 20.45 11.65
CA ASP A 428 -27.98 21.86 11.61
C ASP A 428 -28.40 22.36 13.01
N GLY A 429 -28.96 21.48 13.85
CA GLY A 429 -29.55 21.83 15.14
C GLY A 429 -28.54 22.38 16.16
N LEU A 430 -27.35 21.78 16.26
CA LEU A 430 -26.34 22.17 17.27
C LEU A 430 -25.89 23.60 17.03
N HIS A 431 -25.59 23.90 15.77
CA HIS A 431 -25.07 25.18 15.36
C HIS A 431 -26.13 26.28 15.41
N GLN A 432 -27.42 25.93 15.22
CA GLN A 432 -28.50 26.87 15.46
C GLN A 432 -28.60 27.27 16.93
N ILE A 433 -28.40 26.32 17.87
CA ILE A 433 -28.36 26.62 19.31
C ILE A 433 -27.17 27.55 19.61
N LEU A 434 -25.98 27.26 19.07
CA LEU A 434 -24.79 28.11 19.27
C LEU A 434 -25.00 29.54 18.73
N ALA A 435 -25.66 29.68 17.58
CA ALA A 435 -25.98 30.98 16.99
C ALA A 435 -27.05 31.75 17.78
N ASP A 436 -28.24 31.15 17.94
CA ASP A 436 -29.42 31.84 18.46
C ASP A 436 -29.36 32.04 19.97
N ASN A 437 -28.80 31.08 20.72
CA ASN A 437 -28.81 31.11 22.18
C ASN A 437 -27.53 31.72 22.77
N LEU A 438 -26.38 31.55 22.11
CA LEU A 438 -25.07 31.96 22.64
C LEU A 438 -24.39 33.07 21.81
N GLY A 439 -24.93 33.40 20.65
CA GLY A 439 -24.47 34.52 19.81
C GLY A 439 -23.16 34.26 19.07
N PHE A 440 -22.79 33.00 18.82
CA PHE A 440 -21.59 32.68 18.05
C PHE A 440 -21.84 32.75 16.53
N LYS A 441 -20.82 33.18 15.77
CA LYS A 441 -20.84 33.07 14.31
C LYS A 441 -20.71 31.62 13.87
N ILE A 442 -21.46 31.24 12.83
CA ILE A 442 -21.47 29.89 12.27
C ILE A 442 -21.08 29.94 10.80
N ARG A 443 -20.04 29.20 10.42
CA ARG A 443 -19.68 28.97 9.02
C ARG A 443 -19.98 27.54 8.59
N THR A 444 -20.67 27.37 7.47
CA THR A 444 -20.98 26.07 6.89
C THR A 444 -20.01 25.77 5.75
N TYR A 445 -19.25 24.70 5.89
CA TYR A 445 -18.37 24.13 4.88
C TYR A 445 -19.21 23.34 3.86
N ALA A 446 -19.23 23.82 2.61
CA ALA A 446 -20.20 23.46 1.59
C ALA A 446 -19.52 22.87 0.36
N PRO A 447 -19.72 21.57 0.07
CA PRO A 447 -19.14 20.92 -1.10
C PRO A 447 -19.77 21.39 -2.40
N VAL A 448 -18.93 21.61 -3.42
CA VAL A 448 -19.30 22.10 -4.74
C VAL A 448 -18.49 21.36 -5.81
N GLY A 449 -19.14 20.55 -6.63
CA GLY A 449 -18.48 19.83 -7.71
C GLY A 449 -19.42 18.95 -8.51
N ARG A 450 -18.91 18.34 -9.59
CA ARG A 450 -19.73 17.45 -10.42
C ARG A 450 -19.94 16.13 -9.68
N HIS A 451 -21.02 15.42 -10.02
CA HIS A 451 -21.33 14.13 -9.37
C HIS A 451 -20.20 13.10 -9.48
N LYS A 452 -19.39 13.13 -10.54
CA LYS A 452 -18.23 12.24 -10.68
C LYS A 452 -17.10 12.54 -9.70
N ASP A 453 -16.92 13.81 -9.34
CA ASP A 453 -15.87 14.29 -8.41
C ASP A 453 -16.33 14.17 -6.94
N LEU A 454 -17.65 13.96 -6.73
CA LEU A 454 -18.26 13.86 -5.40
C LEU A 454 -18.06 12.50 -4.73
N LEU A 455 -18.02 11.41 -5.49
CA LEU A 455 -18.28 10.09 -4.94
C LEU A 455 -17.16 9.53 -4.05
N PRO A 456 -15.86 9.67 -4.39
CA PRO A 456 -14.77 9.30 -3.49
C PRO A 456 -14.82 10.10 -2.18
N TYR A 457 -15.09 11.41 -2.28
CA TYR A 457 -15.31 12.29 -1.14
C TYR A 457 -16.53 11.87 -0.30
N LEU A 458 -17.62 11.43 -0.94
CA LEU A 458 -18.85 11.02 -0.26
C LEU A 458 -18.62 9.79 0.62
N VAL A 459 -17.81 8.83 0.18
CA VAL A 459 -17.46 7.67 1.01
C VAL A 459 -16.72 8.12 2.27
N ARG A 460 -15.65 8.91 2.12
CA ARG A 460 -14.88 9.43 3.27
C ARG A 460 -15.77 10.24 4.22
N ARG A 461 -16.66 11.07 3.68
CA ARG A 461 -17.60 11.90 4.45
C ARG A 461 -18.59 11.07 5.25
N LEU A 462 -19.07 9.97 4.67
CA LEU A 462 -19.96 9.04 5.34
C LEU A 462 -19.23 8.20 6.39
N LEU A 463 -17.97 7.81 6.14
CA LEU A 463 -17.14 7.14 7.15
C LEU A 463 -16.89 8.03 8.38
N GLU A 464 -16.53 9.31 8.18
CA GLU A 464 -16.26 10.27 9.27
C GLU A 464 -17.44 10.42 10.25
N ASN A 465 -18.67 10.35 9.74
CA ASN A 465 -19.88 10.66 10.52
C ASN A 465 -20.75 9.43 10.82
N GLY A 466 -20.56 8.33 10.10
CA GLY A 466 -21.26 7.07 10.32
C GLY A 466 -20.44 6.02 11.07
N ALA A 467 -19.20 6.32 11.46
CA ALA A 467 -18.45 5.50 12.41
C ALA A 467 -19.22 5.36 13.74
N ASN A 468 -19.11 4.19 14.39
CA ASN A 468 -19.89 3.85 15.58
C ASN A 468 -19.69 4.86 16.73
N ASN A 469 -18.47 5.35 16.89
CA ASN A 469 -18.07 6.32 17.90
C ASN A 469 -18.26 7.79 17.47
N SER A 470 -18.83 8.04 16.28
CA SER A 470 -19.15 9.39 15.84
C SER A 470 -20.36 9.94 16.60
N PHE A 471 -20.25 11.16 17.11
CA PHE A 471 -21.33 11.82 17.86
C PHE A 471 -22.65 11.87 17.07
N VAL A 472 -22.57 12.11 15.75
CA VAL A 472 -23.76 12.17 14.89
C VAL A 472 -24.47 10.82 14.84
N ASN A 473 -23.72 9.72 14.73
CA ASN A 473 -24.27 8.37 14.74
C ASN A 473 -24.87 8.01 16.11
N GLN A 474 -24.15 8.27 17.20
CA GLN A 474 -24.63 8.00 18.56
C GLN A 474 -25.86 8.84 18.94
N LEU A 475 -25.97 10.08 18.43
CA LEU A 475 -27.14 10.93 18.65
C LEU A 475 -28.42 10.31 18.07
N LEU A 476 -28.31 9.61 16.94
CA LEU A 476 -29.41 8.92 16.26
C LEU A 476 -29.74 7.55 16.88
N ASP A 477 -28.82 6.96 17.64
CA ASP A 477 -29.00 5.69 18.31
C ASP A 477 -29.80 5.86 19.63
N SER A 478 -31.00 5.29 19.67
CA SER A 478 -31.87 5.34 20.85
C SER A 478 -31.39 4.47 22.03
N SER A 479 -30.38 3.61 21.82
CA SER A 479 -29.79 2.79 22.88
C SER A 479 -28.72 3.53 23.70
N VAL A 480 -28.14 4.59 23.16
CA VAL A 480 -27.15 5.45 23.83
C VAL A 480 -27.90 6.44 24.74
N SER A 481 -27.51 6.61 26.01
CA SER A 481 -28.16 7.60 26.87
C SER A 481 -27.70 9.03 26.56
N ASP A 482 -28.43 10.04 27.03
CA ASP A 482 -27.96 11.44 26.89
C ASP A 482 -26.67 11.68 27.66
N GLU A 483 -26.46 10.97 28.77
CA GLU A 483 -25.27 11.05 29.61
C GLU A 483 -24.04 10.50 28.90
N ASP A 484 -24.18 9.33 28.23
CA ASP A 484 -23.08 8.71 27.49
C ASP A 484 -22.62 9.58 26.29
N LEU A 485 -23.53 10.38 25.71
CA LEU A 485 -23.22 11.26 24.57
C LEU A 485 -22.34 12.46 24.95
N ILE A 486 -22.42 12.90 26.19
CA ILE A 486 -21.82 14.16 26.67
C ILE A 486 -20.73 13.92 27.71
N GLU A 487 -20.34 12.66 27.92
CA GLU A 487 -19.36 12.30 28.92
C GLU A 487 -18.02 13.02 28.69
N ASP A 488 -17.41 13.51 29.77
CA ASP A 488 -16.14 14.24 29.71
C ASP A 488 -15.01 13.31 29.24
N PRO A 489 -14.33 13.62 28.12
CA PRO A 489 -13.27 12.78 27.58
C PRO A 489 -12.10 12.59 28.54
N ILE A 490 -11.83 13.52 29.46
CA ILE A 490 -10.79 13.36 30.49
C ILE A 490 -11.19 12.27 31.49
N SER A 491 -12.48 12.22 31.88
CA SER A 491 -13.00 11.17 32.76
C SER A 491 -12.87 9.79 32.11
N ILE A 492 -13.31 9.67 30.84
CA ILE A 492 -13.20 8.43 30.05
C ILE A 492 -11.74 7.97 29.96
N ALA A 493 -10.83 8.85 29.56
CA ALA A 493 -9.42 8.51 29.42
C ALA A 493 -8.78 8.12 30.77
N SER A 494 -9.17 8.79 31.86
CA SER A 494 -8.66 8.46 33.20
C SER A 494 -9.06 7.06 33.67
N ALA A 495 -10.24 6.57 33.28
CA ALA A 495 -10.73 5.23 33.61
C ALA A 495 -9.85 4.11 33.02
N HIS A 496 -9.12 4.42 31.94
CA HIS A 496 -8.18 3.52 31.28
C HIS A 496 -6.72 4.02 31.37
N ALA A 497 -6.43 4.89 32.35
CA ALA A 497 -5.11 5.44 32.62
C ALA A 497 -4.40 6.09 31.41
N PHE A 498 -5.18 6.64 30.46
CA PHE A 498 -4.70 7.27 29.23
C PHE A 498 -3.91 6.32 28.30
N THR A 499 -4.05 5.01 28.45
CA THR A 499 -3.33 4.02 27.63
C THR A 499 -3.84 4.00 26.18
N PRO A 500 -3.04 3.62 25.17
CA PRO A 500 -3.49 3.45 23.78
C PRO A 500 -4.66 2.47 23.64
N HIS A 501 -5.31 2.44 22.47
CA HIS A 501 -6.44 1.53 22.25
C HIS A 501 -5.97 0.05 22.22
N PRO A 502 -6.48 -0.84 23.08
CA PRO A 502 -5.91 -2.18 23.27
C PRO A 502 -6.12 -3.13 22.07
N LYS A 503 -7.05 -2.80 21.16
CA LYS A 503 -7.28 -3.58 19.93
C LYS A 503 -6.49 -3.06 18.72
N ILE A 504 -5.78 -1.94 18.86
CA ILE A 504 -4.90 -1.43 17.82
C ILE A 504 -3.48 -1.80 18.25
N HIS A 505 -2.92 -2.81 17.59
CA HIS A 505 -1.52 -3.18 17.79
C HIS A 505 -0.61 -1.99 17.51
N THR A 506 0.59 -1.96 18.08
CA THR A 506 1.60 -0.96 17.67
C THR A 506 1.96 -1.17 16.20
N PRO A 507 2.52 -0.17 15.50
CA PRO A 507 2.75 -0.33 14.07
C PRO A 507 3.70 -1.49 13.74
N ARG A 508 4.55 -1.91 14.67
CA ARG A 508 5.43 -3.09 14.51
C ARG A 508 4.81 -4.42 14.96
N ASP A 509 3.72 -4.42 15.73
CA ASP A 509 3.13 -5.64 16.31
C ASP A 509 1.88 -6.12 15.56
N HIS A 510 1.80 -5.85 14.25
CA HIS A 510 0.63 -6.20 13.43
C HIS A 510 0.66 -7.64 12.87
N PHE A 511 1.55 -8.50 13.37
CA PHE A 511 1.64 -9.92 12.99
C PHE A 511 1.04 -10.86 14.04
N ASP A 512 0.02 -10.41 14.79
CA ASP A 512 -0.69 -11.16 15.83
C ASP A 512 0.25 -11.79 16.88
N GLY A 513 1.28 -11.05 17.30
CA GLY A 513 2.28 -11.52 18.27
C GLY A 513 3.22 -12.62 17.75
N ARG A 514 3.16 -12.99 16.46
CA ARG A 514 4.07 -13.98 15.86
C ARG A 514 5.50 -13.46 15.75
N ARG A 515 5.68 -12.16 15.47
CA ARG A 515 6.95 -11.42 15.42
C ARG A 515 6.69 -9.92 15.39
N LEU A 516 7.72 -9.12 15.64
CA LEU A 516 7.69 -7.70 15.30
C LEU A 516 8.07 -7.49 13.84
N ALA A 517 7.53 -6.43 13.23
CA ALA A 517 7.96 -5.93 11.94
C ALA A 517 9.31 -5.24 12.05
N ALA A 518 10.11 -5.36 10.99
CA ALA A 518 11.32 -4.59 10.83
C ALA A 518 11.03 -3.08 10.94
N SER A 519 11.86 -2.39 11.71
CA SER A 519 11.79 -0.94 11.88
C SER A 519 12.00 -0.25 10.54
N GLY A 520 11.09 0.63 10.15
CA GLY A 520 11.21 1.46 8.95
C GLY A 520 11.37 2.94 9.23
N LEU A 521 11.27 3.74 8.17
CA LEU A 521 11.52 5.18 8.20
C LEU A 521 10.41 5.91 7.47
N ASP A 522 10.12 7.13 7.91
CA ASP A 522 9.27 8.06 7.16
C ASP A 522 10.14 9.20 6.63
N LEU A 523 10.57 9.08 5.37
CA LEU A 523 11.42 10.07 4.70
C LEU A 523 10.67 11.36 4.32
N SER A 524 9.38 11.48 4.68
CA SER A 524 8.67 12.75 4.57
C SER A 524 8.96 13.71 5.73
N GLN A 525 9.62 13.23 6.80
CA GLN A 525 9.98 14.06 7.95
C GLN A 525 11.36 14.69 7.72
N SER A 526 11.46 16.01 7.82
CA SER A 526 12.63 16.76 7.35
C SER A 526 13.94 16.32 8.00
N ASP A 527 13.95 16.04 9.30
CA ASP A 527 15.19 15.69 10.00
C ASP A 527 15.67 14.28 9.65
N ILE A 528 14.72 13.37 9.40
CA ILE A 528 15.04 12.01 8.96
C ILE A 528 15.61 12.08 7.54
N ALA A 529 14.91 12.76 6.63
CA ALA A 529 15.35 12.96 5.25
C ALA A 529 16.76 13.58 5.18
N ALA A 530 16.98 14.69 5.89
CA ALA A 530 18.26 15.39 5.90
C ALA A 530 19.41 14.52 6.42
N ARG A 531 19.16 13.63 7.40
CA ARG A 531 20.16 12.69 7.91
C ARG A 531 20.61 11.69 6.84
N PHE A 532 19.69 11.18 6.02
CA PHE A 532 20.01 10.23 4.95
C PHE A 532 20.62 10.93 3.72
N GLU A 533 20.11 12.10 3.32
CA GLU A 533 20.74 12.92 2.28
C GLU A 533 22.18 13.30 2.64
N ALA A 534 22.48 13.52 3.93
CA ALA A 534 23.84 13.79 4.43
C ALA A 534 24.70 12.54 4.63
N THR A 535 24.15 11.33 4.50
CA THR A 535 24.91 10.08 4.68
C THR A 535 25.83 9.86 3.46
N PRO A 536 27.16 9.82 3.64
CA PRO A 536 28.07 9.65 2.52
C PRO A 536 27.93 8.26 1.90
N LEU A 537 27.90 8.20 0.57
CA LEU A 537 27.95 6.94 -0.14
C LEU A 537 29.33 6.27 0.07
N PRO A 538 29.37 4.94 0.24
CA PRO A 538 30.64 4.22 0.40
C PRO A 538 31.57 4.45 -0.80
N THR A 539 32.86 4.55 -0.51
CA THR A 539 33.92 4.77 -1.50
C THR A 539 35.12 3.93 -1.13
N ASP A 540 35.75 3.29 -2.12
CA ASP A 540 36.99 2.53 -1.97
C ASP A 540 36.94 1.43 -0.88
N LEU A 541 35.79 0.74 -0.76
CA LEU A 541 35.67 -0.43 0.13
C LEU A 541 36.49 -1.61 -0.40
N GLU A 542 37.23 -2.28 0.47
CA GLU A 542 37.91 -3.55 0.13
C GLU A 542 37.07 -4.74 0.59
N ALA A 543 36.73 -5.62 -0.35
CA ALA A 543 36.00 -6.84 -0.08
C ALA A 543 36.61 -8.04 -0.81
N GLY A 544 36.32 -9.24 -0.35
CA GLY A 544 36.72 -10.48 -1.00
C GLY A 544 35.83 -11.62 -0.54
N GLY A 545 35.93 -12.78 -1.20
CA GLY A 545 35.28 -13.98 -0.68
C GLY A 545 35.68 -14.23 0.78
N ILE A 546 34.76 -14.78 1.58
CA ILE A 546 35.03 -15.15 2.99
C ILE A 546 34.97 -16.68 3.06
N ILE A 547 36.14 -17.32 3.15
CA ILE A 547 36.28 -18.78 3.15
C ILE A 547 36.84 -19.20 4.51
N ASN A 548 36.03 -19.91 5.28
CA ASN A 548 36.35 -20.30 6.65
C ASN A 548 36.80 -19.10 7.51
N GLY A 549 36.19 -17.94 7.27
CA GLY A 549 36.50 -16.67 7.93
C GLY A 549 37.82 -16.00 7.51
N ALA A 550 38.48 -16.48 6.45
CA ALA A 550 39.61 -15.80 5.82
C ALA A 550 39.14 -15.10 4.53
N ALA A 551 39.65 -13.89 4.28
CA ALA A 551 39.36 -13.16 3.05
C ALA A 551 40.13 -13.77 1.86
N SER A 552 39.49 -13.80 0.69
CA SER A 552 40.08 -14.29 -0.55
C SER A 552 41.22 -13.39 -1.04
N ILE A 553 42.20 -14.01 -1.71
CA ILE A 553 43.38 -13.36 -2.27
C ILE A 553 43.40 -13.35 -3.81
N GLY A 554 42.26 -13.60 -4.45
CA GLY A 554 42.17 -13.68 -5.91
C GLY A 554 42.32 -12.34 -6.65
N SER A 555 41.89 -12.34 -7.91
CA SER A 555 41.94 -11.18 -8.81
C SER A 555 41.17 -10.00 -8.23
N ALA A 556 41.81 -8.85 -8.17
CA ALA A 556 41.16 -7.60 -7.79
C ALA A 556 40.34 -7.06 -8.97
N GLN A 557 39.09 -6.69 -8.71
CA GLN A 557 38.18 -6.05 -9.66
C GLN A 557 37.48 -4.87 -8.99
N GLN A 558 37.31 -3.79 -9.73
CA GLN A 558 36.66 -2.57 -9.24
C GLN A 558 35.14 -2.62 -9.47
N ILE A 559 34.39 -2.13 -8.49
CA ILE A 559 32.93 -1.97 -8.53
C ILE A 559 32.63 -0.47 -8.53
N TYR A 560 32.02 -0.01 -9.61
CA TYR A 560 31.62 1.38 -9.80
C TYR A 560 30.12 1.53 -9.62
N SER A 561 29.69 2.72 -9.21
CA SER A 561 28.27 3.01 -9.06
C SER A 561 27.56 3.03 -10.42
N PRO A 562 26.39 2.39 -10.58
CA PRO A 562 25.63 2.42 -11.82
C PRO A 562 25.09 3.82 -12.17
N SER A 563 24.95 4.70 -11.17
CA SER A 563 24.48 6.08 -11.34
C SER A 563 25.62 7.03 -11.70
N ASN A 564 26.87 6.66 -11.37
CA ASN A 564 28.06 7.44 -11.67
C ASN A 564 29.30 6.54 -11.83
N PRO A 565 29.79 6.29 -13.06
CA PRO A 565 30.92 5.40 -13.33
C PRO A 565 32.27 5.98 -12.90
N ALA A 566 32.31 7.25 -12.47
CA ALA A 566 33.50 7.82 -11.83
C ALA A 566 33.54 7.54 -10.32
N HIS A 567 32.42 7.12 -9.73
CA HIS A 567 32.33 6.78 -8.31
C HIS A 567 32.73 5.32 -8.08
N LEU A 568 33.95 5.11 -7.60
CA LEU A 568 34.43 3.80 -7.16
C LEU A 568 33.81 3.46 -5.80
N VAL A 569 32.87 2.52 -5.77
CA VAL A 569 32.26 2.05 -4.52
C VAL A 569 33.25 1.19 -3.73
N GLY A 570 33.99 0.31 -4.44
CA GLY A 570 35.00 -0.53 -3.83
C GLY A 570 35.74 -1.44 -4.80
N THR A 571 36.69 -2.21 -4.26
CA THR A 571 37.46 -3.25 -4.93
C THR A 571 37.12 -4.60 -4.31
N ILE A 572 36.77 -5.57 -5.15
CA ILE A 572 36.54 -6.96 -4.75
C ILE A 572 37.70 -7.87 -5.13
N ARG A 573 37.87 -8.95 -4.36
CA ARG A 573 38.72 -10.09 -4.72
C ARG A 573 37.88 -11.32 -5.01
N GLU A 574 37.94 -11.79 -6.26
CA GLU A 574 37.22 -12.99 -6.68
C GLU A 574 37.74 -14.25 -5.99
N SER A 575 36.84 -15.17 -5.69
CA SER A 575 37.16 -16.48 -5.16
C SER A 575 37.77 -17.38 -6.23
N THR A 576 38.76 -18.17 -5.84
CA THR A 576 39.41 -19.15 -6.72
C THR A 576 38.76 -20.53 -6.62
N GLU A 577 38.97 -21.40 -7.61
CA GLU A 577 38.46 -22.79 -7.56
C GLU A 577 39.00 -23.57 -6.34
N ALA A 578 40.26 -23.34 -5.94
CA ALA A 578 40.85 -23.95 -4.75
C ALA A 578 40.17 -23.49 -3.45
N GLU A 579 39.71 -22.24 -3.42
CA GLU A 579 38.94 -21.68 -2.30
C GLU A 579 37.53 -22.26 -2.23
N ILE A 580 36.89 -22.59 -3.36
CA ILE A 580 35.62 -23.32 -3.39
C ILE A 580 35.78 -24.70 -2.72
N GLU A 581 36.81 -25.45 -3.10
CA GLU A 581 37.09 -26.75 -2.49
C GLU A 581 37.36 -26.62 -0.99
N THR A 582 38.11 -25.58 -0.60
CA THR A 582 38.39 -25.29 0.82
C THR A 582 37.11 -25.00 1.60
N ALA A 583 36.19 -24.20 1.03
CA ALA A 583 34.89 -23.90 1.62
C ALA A 583 34.05 -25.18 1.80
N LEU A 584 33.98 -26.03 0.77
CA LEU A 584 33.25 -27.30 0.81
C LEU A 584 33.81 -28.22 1.91
N GLN A 585 35.14 -28.40 1.97
CA GLN A 585 35.76 -29.24 2.99
C GLN A 585 35.58 -28.70 4.41
N ALA A 586 35.53 -27.37 4.59
CA ALA A 586 35.20 -26.76 5.86
C ALA A 586 33.74 -27.01 6.25
N SER A 587 32.79 -26.83 5.32
CA SER A 587 31.37 -27.11 5.56
C SER A 587 31.10 -28.56 5.94
N LEU A 588 31.80 -29.52 5.34
CA LEU A 588 31.66 -30.95 5.69
C LEU A 588 32.16 -31.29 7.11
N LYS A 589 32.99 -30.43 7.71
CA LYS A 589 33.56 -30.60 9.06
C LYS A 589 32.89 -29.71 10.12
N SER A 590 31.97 -28.83 9.71
CA SER A 590 31.30 -27.90 10.61
C SER A 590 30.38 -28.65 11.57
N ASN A 591 30.27 -28.15 12.79
CA ASN A 591 29.33 -28.64 13.80
C ASN A 591 27.97 -27.92 13.75
N TRP A 592 27.73 -27.10 12.73
CA TRP A 592 26.47 -26.36 12.55
C TRP A 592 25.23 -27.25 12.47
N PRO A 593 25.25 -28.40 11.75
CA PRO A 593 24.13 -29.33 11.73
C PRO A 593 23.73 -29.85 13.12
N ASP A 594 24.70 -29.96 14.04
CA ASP A 594 24.51 -30.47 15.41
C ASP A 594 24.01 -29.39 16.40
N GLN A 595 24.01 -28.11 16.01
CA GLN A 595 23.50 -27.04 16.86
C GLN A 595 21.98 -27.13 16.98
N SER A 596 21.43 -26.80 18.16
CA SER A 596 19.98 -26.82 18.35
C SER A 596 19.27 -25.78 17.48
N PRO A 597 18.02 -26.04 17.03
CA PRO A 597 17.23 -25.06 16.29
C PRO A 597 17.14 -23.71 17.01
N ALA A 598 16.97 -23.71 18.33
CA ALA A 598 16.95 -22.50 19.16
C ALA A 598 18.26 -21.69 19.10
N PHE A 599 19.43 -22.36 19.09
CA PHE A 599 20.71 -21.68 18.95
C PHE A 599 20.84 -21.00 17.58
N ARG A 600 20.44 -21.70 16.52
CA ARG A 600 20.48 -21.18 15.14
C ARG A 600 19.51 -20.01 14.97
N ALA A 601 18.28 -20.15 15.45
CA ALA A 601 17.27 -19.09 15.45
C ALA A 601 17.74 -17.85 16.22
N ALA A 602 18.34 -18.02 17.41
CA ALA A 602 18.91 -16.91 18.17
C ALA A 602 20.04 -16.18 17.42
N ALA A 603 20.84 -16.88 16.62
CA ALA A 603 21.84 -16.23 15.77
C ALA A 603 21.20 -15.39 14.65
N LEU A 604 20.14 -15.87 14.02
CA LEU A 604 19.42 -15.11 13.00
C LEU A 604 18.74 -13.85 13.58
N ARG A 605 18.11 -13.94 14.75
CA ARG A 605 17.53 -12.77 15.44
C ARG A 605 18.59 -11.75 15.85
N ARG A 606 19.78 -12.21 16.27
CA ARG A 606 20.92 -11.29 16.51
C ARG A 606 21.34 -10.60 15.22
N ALA A 607 21.42 -11.32 14.10
CA ALA A 607 21.74 -10.72 12.80
C ALA A 607 20.70 -9.68 12.38
N ALA A 608 19.41 -9.94 12.62
CA ALA A 608 18.33 -8.98 12.37
C ALA A 608 18.56 -7.67 13.14
N GLY A 609 18.88 -7.75 14.44
CA GLY A 609 19.24 -6.58 15.25
C GLY A 609 20.51 -5.86 14.78
N LEU A 610 21.50 -6.58 14.23
CA LEU A 610 22.71 -5.96 13.66
C LEU A 610 22.42 -5.21 12.35
N LEU A 611 21.52 -5.72 11.50
CA LEU A 611 21.08 -5.00 10.30
C LEU A 611 20.33 -3.72 10.67
N GLU A 612 19.46 -3.76 11.68
CA GLU A 612 18.78 -2.54 12.17
C GLU A 612 19.78 -1.54 12.78
N ARG A 613 20.81 -2.00 13.50
CA ARG A 613 21.89 -1.17 14.04
C ARG A 613 22.67 -0.45 12.93
N ASP A 614 23.03 -1.17 11.87
CA ASP A 614 23.92 -0.68 10.80
C ASP A 614 23.15 -0.18 9.57
N LYS A 615 21.83 -0.01 9.71
CA LYS A 615 20.88 0.30 8.63
C LYS A 615 21.32 1.44 7.72
N ALA A 616 21.81 2.55 8.27
CA ALA A 616 22.22 3.71 7.46
C ALA A 616 23.37 3.38 6.49
N GLY A 617 24.38 2.63 6.95
CA GLY A 617 25.50 2.22 6.11
C GLY A 617 25.08 1.20 5.04
N LEU A 618 24.22 0.26 5.41
CA LEU A 618 23.69 -0.75 4.47
C LEU A 618 22.80 -0.10 3.40
N MET A 619 21.96 0.87 3.78
CA MET A 619 21.17 1.65 2.82
C MET A 619 22.06 2.45 1.87
N ALA A 620 23.09 3.13 2.39
CA ALA A 620 24.02 3.89 1.56
C ALA A 620 24.78 2.98 0.56
N LEU A 621 25.07 1.73 0.95
CA LEU A 621 25.66 0.74 0.06
C LEU A 621 24.65 0.25 -1.00
N CYS A 622 23.39 0.03 -0.65
CA CYS A 622 22.34 -0.28 -1.64
C CYS A 622 22.15 0.86 -2.67
N VAL A 623 22.23 2.12 -2.22
CA VAL A 623 22.17 3.30 -3.09
C VAL A 623 23.40 3.36 -4.00
N GLY A 624 24.60 3.25 -3.42
CA GLY A 624 25.86 3.41 -4.14
C GLY A 624 26.20 2.25 -5.08
N GLU A 625 26.01 1.01 -4.63
CA GLU A 625 26.35 -0.21 -5.38
C GLU A 625 25.25 -0.65 -6.33
N ALA A 626 23.98 -0.69 -5.87
CA ALA A 626 22.86 -1.24 -6.64
C ALA A 626 21.96 -0.17 -7.28
N GLY A 627 22.25 1.12 -7.07
CA GLY A 627 21.51 2.22 -7.67
C GLY A 627 20.08 2.40 -7.12
N LYS A 628 19.79 1.89 -5.92
CA LYS A 628 18.45 2.00 -5.32
C LYS A 628 18.19 3.38 -4.74
N THR A 629 16.95 3.87 -4.83
CA THR A 629 16.53 5.06 -4.08
C THR A 629 16.57 4.78 -2.58
N TRP A 630 16.61 5.82 -1.74
CA TRP A 630 16.58 5.65 -0.28
C TRP A 630 15.34 4.89 0.22
N MET A 631 14.18 5.08 -0.41
CA MET A 631 12.95 4.35 -0.08
C MET A 631 13.07 2.86 -0.42
N ASP A 632 13.61 2.54 -1.61
CA ASP A 632 13.83 1.15 -2.01
C ASP A 632 14.89 0.46 -1.15
N ALA A 633 15.91 1.20 -0.71
CA ALA A 633 16.93 0.70 0.21
C ALA A 633 16.34 0.41 1.59
N ASP A 634 15.51 1.28 2.16
CA ASP A 634 14.80 1.04 3.43
C ASP A 634 13.96 -0.24 3.37
N ALA A 635 13.15 -0.37 2.31
CA ALA A 635 12.30 -1.54 2.09
C ALA A 635 13.13 -2.84 1.99
N GLU A 636 14.29 -2.80 1.33
CA GLU A 636 15.19 -3.94 1.23
C GLU A 636 15.81 -4.34 2.57
N ILE A 637 16.28 -3.38 3.38
CA ILE A 637 16.79 -3.73 4.73
C ILE A 637 15.67 -4.36 5.57
N ARG A 638 14.45 -3.81 5.50
CA ARG A 638 13.30 -4.35 6.22
C ARG A 638 12.94 -5.77 5.79
N GLU A 639 12.93 -6.04 4.50
CA GLU A 639 12.67 -7.38 3.96
C GLU A 639 13.73 -8.38 4.43
N ALA A 640 15.01 -7.98 4.47
CA ALA A 640 16.09 -8.81 4.98
C ALA A 640 15.95 -9.15 6.48
N VAL A 641 15.61 -8.15 7.31
CA VAL A 641 15.32 -8.32 8.74
C VAL A 641 14.13 -9.25 8.94
N ASP A 642 13.07 -9.04 8.17
CA ASP A 642 11.86 -9.85 8.24
C ASP A 642 12.12 -11.31 7.85
N PHE A 643 12.98 -11.61 6.86
CA PHE A 643 13.39 -12.99 6.54
C PHE A 643 14.11 -13.67 7.71
N LEU A 644 15.05 -12.97 8.34
CA LEU A 644 15.82 -13.50 9.47
C LEU A 644 14.90 -13.86 10.65
N GLU A 645 14.01 -12.94 11.04
CA GLU A 645 13.04 -13.14 12.12
C GLU A 645 12.02 -14.24 11.77
N TYR A 646 11.47 -14.21 10.56
CA TYR A 646 10.48 -15.17 10.11
C TYR A 646 11.05 -16.60 10.11
N TYR A 647 12.22 -16.81 9.50
CA TYR A 647 12.80 -18.15 9.45
C TYR A 647 13.36 -18.62 10.79
N ALA A 648 13.80 -17.72 11.68
CA ALA A 648 14.11 -18.07 13.06
C ALA A 648 12.89 -18.67 13.77
N ASN A 649 11.72 -18.04 13.65
CA ASN A 649 10.48 -18.52 14.24
C ASN A 649 10.00 -19.83 13.60
N GLN A 650 10.08 -19.93 12.28
CA GLN A 650 9.67 -21.14 11.55
C GLN A 650 10.54 -22.35 11.88
N ALA A 651 11.85 -22.16 12.09
CA ALA A 651 12.77 -23.26 12.41
C ALA A 651 12.57 -23.84 13.82
N GLU A 652 12.01 -23.05 14.75
CA GLU A 652 11.72 -23.49 16.12
C GLU A 652 10.38 -24.24 16.26
N ARG A 653 9.54 -24.26 15.20
CA ARG A 653 8.31 -25.03 15.21
C ARG A 653 8.62 -26.52 15.41
N PRO A 654 7.87 -27.27 16.26
CA PRO A 654 8.20 -28.67 16.58
C PRO A 654 8.32 -29.59 15.37
N ASP A 655 7.46 -29.41 14.36
CA ASP A 655 7.47 -30.17 13.10
C ASP A 655 8.72 -29.90 12.28
N MET A 656 9.18 -28.64 12.21
CA MET A 656 10.40 -28.25 11.50
C MET A 656 11.66 -28.64 12.27
N ALA A 657 11.68 -28.44 13.59
CA ALA A 657 12.80 -28.75 14.47
C ALA A 657 13.17 -30.25 14.48
N ALA A 658 12.23 -31.13 14.14
CA ALA A 658 12.45 -32.56 14.03
C ALA A 658 13.15 -32.99 12.72
N LEU A 659 13.15 -32.14 11.70
CA LEU A 659 13.74 -32.44 10.40
C LEU A 659 15.27 -32.31 10.44
N GLN A 660 15.95 -33.14 9.64
CA GLN A 660 17.40 -33.13 9.51
C GLN A 660 17.85 -32.28 8.32
N PRO A 661 18.97 -31.54 8.41
CA PRO A 661 19.50 -30.75 7.29
C PRO A 661 19.96 -31.63 6.12
N LEU A 662 19.98 -31.07 4.92
CA LEU A 662 20.49 -31.73 3.71
C LEU A 662 22.02 -31.90 3.73
N GLY A 663 22.74 -30.90 4.23
CA GLY A 663 24.19 -30.76 4.09
C GLY A 663 24.58 -29.41 3.49
N PRO A 664 25.74 -29.28 2.81
CA PRO A 664 26.11 -28.04 2.14
C PRO A 664 25.09 -27.61 1.07
N VAL A 665 24.61 -26.37 1.12
CA VAL A 665 23.66 -25.76 0.19
C VAL A 665 24.31 -24.59 -0.53
N ALA A 666 24.16 -24.52 -1.85
CA ALA A 666 24.57 -23.36 -2.64
C ALA A 666 23.43 -22.35 -2.71
N CYS A 667 23.67 -21.12 -2.27
CA CYS A 667 22.72 -20.00 -2.38
C CYS A 667 23.24 -19.00 -3.42
N ILE A 668 22.56 -18.88 -4.55
CA ILE A 668 22.92 -18.03 -5.68
C ILE A 668 21.85 -16.95 -5.84
N SER A 669 22.21 -15.70 -5.58
CA SER A 669 21.28 -14.58 -5.48
C SER A 669 21.45 -13.55 -6.61
N PRO A 670 20.41 -12.76 -6.92
CA PRO A 670 20.44 -11.75 -7.97
C PRO A 670 20.95 -10.39 -7.45
N TRP A 671 21.20 -9.47 -8.38
CA TRP A 671 21.68 -8.11 -8.09
C TRP A 671 20.56 -7.12 -7.71
N ASN A 672 19.30 -7.44 -8.00
CA ASN A 672 18.19 -6.48 -7.88
C ASN A 672 17.58 -6.41 -6.47
N PHE A 673 17.79 -7.46 -5.66
CA PHE A 673 17.58 -7.47 -4.21
C PHE A 673 18.83 -8.06 -3.57
N PRO A 674 19.95 -7.31 -3.63
CA PRO A 674 21.27 -7.84 -3.33
C PRO A 674 21.48 -8.16 -1.84
N LEU A 675 20.65 -7.63 -0.95
CA LEU A 675 20.61 -7.96 0.46
C LEU A 675 19.43 -8.87 0.81
N ALA A 676 18.20 -8.48 0.45
CA ALA A 676 16.99 -9.17 0.94
C ALA A 676 16.88 -10.60 0.45
N ILE A 677 16.99 -10.84 -0.87
CA ILE A 677 16.92 -12.20 -1.44
C ILE A 677 18.17 -13.00 -1.06
N PHE A 678 19.34 -12.36 -1.04
CA PHE A 678 20.58 -12.99 -0.57
C PHE A 678 20.41 -13.55 0.84
N LEU A 679 19.98 -12.72 1.79
CA LEU A 679 19.75 -13.14 3.18
C LEU A 679 18.54 -14.06 3.31
N GLY A 680 17.49 -13.90 2.51
CA GLY A 680 16.36 -14.82 2.50
C GLY A 680 16.77 -16.26 2.16
N GLN A 681 17.61 -16.45 1.15
CA GLN A 681 18.14 -17.77 0.78
C GLN A 681 19.12 -18.30 1.84
N VAL A 682 20.10 -17.47 2.25
CA VAL A 682 21.17 -17.85 3.19
C VAL A 682 20.59 -18.20 4.57
N SER A 683 19.73 -17.34 5.12
CA SER A 683 19.13 -17.54 6.44
C SER A 683 18.22 -18.75 6.49
N ALA A 684 17.42 -19.02 5.44
CA ALA A 684 16.58 -20.20 5.39
C ALA A 684 17.39 -21.51 5.49
N ALA A 685 18.49 -21.61 4.72
CA ALA A 685 19.35 -22.79 4.75
C ALA A 685 20.05 -22.94 6.12
N LEU A 686 20.57 -21.84 6.68
CA LEU A 686 21.19 -21.84 8.01
C LEU A 686 20.20 -22.19 9.12
N ALA A 687 18.94 -21.71 9.05
CA ALA A 687 17.93 -21.90 10.07
C ALA A 687 17.66 -23.38 10.37
N VAL A 688 17.67 -24.22 9.34
CA VAL A 688 17.47 -25.68 9.46
C VAL A 688 18.78 -26.49 9.58
N GLY A 689 19.93 -25.82 9.70
CA GLY A 689 21.22 -26.45 10.02
C GLY A 689 22.09 -26.81 8.82
N ASN A 690 21.76 -26.35 7.60
CA ASN A 690 22.66 -26.52 6.45
C ASN A 690 23.86 -25.56 6.56
N CYS A 691 25.03 -26.02 6.12
CA CYS A 691 26.13 -25.10 5.80
C CYS A 691 25.86 -24.45 4.44
N VAL A 692 26.28 -23.20 4.26
CA VAL A 692 25.93 -22.38 3.10
C VAL A 692 27.18 -21.91 2.36
N LEU A 693 27.15 -22.09 1.04
CA LEU A 693 28.08 -21.50 0.09
C LEU A 693 27.31 -20.43 -0.68
N ALA A 694 27.47 -19.17 -0.26
CA ALA A 694 26.73 -18.04 -0.79
C ALA A 694 27.49 -17.39 -1.95
N LYS A 695 26.85 -17.30 -3.12
CA LYS A 695 27.37 -16.69 -4.34
C LYS A 695 26.47 -15.52 -4.72
N PRO A 696 26.83 -14.26 -4.42
CA PRO A 696 26.05 -13.10 -4.83
C PRO A 696 26.20 -12.82 -6.33
N ALA A 697 25.36 -11.95 -6.88
CA ALA A 697 25.56 -11.42 -8.23
C ALA A 697 26.87 -10.62 -8.31
N GLU A 698 27.50 -10.65 -9.49
CA GLU A 698 28.79 -9.99 -9.72
C GLU A 698 28.69 -8.45 -9.69
N GLN A 699 27.49 -7.91 -9.90
CA GLN A 699 27.22 -6.48 -9.82
C GLN A 699 27.13 -5.94 -8.39
N THR A 700 26.75 -6.78 -7.42
CA THR A 700 26.47 -6.35 -6.02
C THR A 700 27.16 -7.19 -4.93
N PRO A 701 28.49 -7.40 -5.01
CA PRO A 701 29.23 -8.24 -4.07
C PRO A 701 29.54 -7.57 -2.71
N LEU A 702 29.61 -6.24 -2.62
CA LEU A 702 30.02 -5.49 -1.43
C LEU A 702 28.94 -5.57 -0.34
N ILE A 703 27.67 -5.39 -0.68
CA ILE A 703 26.57 -5.53 0.29
C ILE A 703 26.45 -6.96 0.83
N ALA A 704 26.69 -7.97 -0.02
CA ALA A 704 26.73 -9.37 0.40
C ALA A 704 27.91 -9.64 1.36
N PHE A 705 29.07 -9.02 1.10
CA PHE A 705 30.23 -9.08 1.98
C PHE A 705 29.95 -8.50 3.37
N GLU A 706 29.34 -7.32 3.44
CA GLU A 706 28.94 -6.73 4.72
C GLU A 706 27.88 -7.57 5.44
N ALA A 707 26.89 -8.12 4.72
CA ALA A 707 25.89 -9.00 5.29
C ALA A 707 26.51 -10.26 5.94
N VAL A 708 27.48 -10.90 5.27
CA VAL A 708 28.16 -12.10 5.81
C VAL A 708 29.02 -11.76 7.03
N LYS A 709 29.68 -10.58 7.06
CA LYS A 709 30.37 -10.11 8.26
C LYS A 709 29.42 -9.99 9.45
N LEU A 710 28.24 -9.40 9.24
CA LEU A 710 27.23 -9.27 10.28
C LEU A 710 26.65 -10.62 10.72
N LEU A 711 26.46 -11.58 9.81
CA LEU A 711 26.06 -12.95 10.16
C LEU A 711 27.10 -13.64 11.04
N HIS A 712 28.40 -13.46 10.74
CA HIS A 712 29.46 -13.99 11.60
C HIS A 712 29.52 -13.29 12.96
N GLU A 713 29.35 -11.95 13.01
CA GLU A 713 29.23 -11.20 14.26
C GLU A 713 28.03 -11.69 15.10
N ALA A 714 26.93 -12.03 14.46
CA ALA A 714 25.74 -12.60 15.10
C ALA A 714 25.96 -14.02 15.66
N GLY A 715 27.09 -14.66 15.36
CA GLY A 715 27.48 -15.96 15.87
C GLY A 715 27.24 -17.12 14.90
N ILE A 716 26.99 -16.86 13.61
CA ILE A 716 27.05 -17.90 12.58
C ILE A 716 28.52 -18.34 12.41
N PRO A 717 28.85 -19.64 12.59
CA PRO A 717 30.22 -20.11 12.49
C PRO A 717 30.84 -19.85 11.11
N ARG A 718 32.14 -19.57 11.11
CA ARG A 718 32.93 -19.31 9.90
C ARG A 718 33.04 -20.51 8.97
N ASP A 719 32.92 -21.73 9.49
CA ASP A 719 32.91 -22.97 8.71
C ASP A 719 31.51 -23.33 8.18
N ALA A 720 30.46 -22.70 8.70
CA ALA A 720 29.07 -22.92 8.33
C ALA A 720 28.57 -21.98 7.22
N LEU A 721 29.17 -20.81 7.06
CA LEU A 721 28.81 -19.83 6.04
C LEU A 721 30.06 -19.33 5.32
N HIS A 722 30.08 -19.50 4.00
CA HIS A 722 31.16 -19.04 3.13
C HIS A 722 30.58 -18.09 2.09
N LEU A 723 31.30 -17.00 1.80
CA LEU A 723 31.00 -16.09 0.71
C LEU A 723 31.96 -16.33 -0.44
N LEU A 724 31.42 -16.63 -1.63
CA LEU A 724 32.18 -16.88 -2.83
C LEU A 724 31.84 -15.82 -3.88
N ILE A 725 32.75 -14.85 -4.06
CA ILE A 725 32.57 -13.73 -4.98
C ILE A 725 33.13 -14.12 -6.35
N GLY A 726 32.41 -13.79 -7.41
CA GLY A 726 32.88 -13.95 -8.79
C GLY A 726 31.72 -14.06 -9.76
N ASP A 727 32.04 -14.38 -11.00
CA ASP A 727 31.05 -14.49 -12.08
C ASP A 727 30.25 -15.82 -12.08
N GLY A 728 29.52 -16.07 -13.17
CA GLY A 728 28.76 -17.31 -13.37
C GLY A 728 29.59 -18.60 -13.30
N ARG A 729 30.91 -18.57 -13.48
CA ARG A 729 31.79 -19.75 -13.40
C ARG A 729 31.83 -20.31 -11.98
N ILE A 730 31.86 -19.44 -10.96
CA ILE A 730 31.81 -19.84 -9.55
C ILE A 730 30.48 -20.55 -9.24
N GLY A 731 29.37 -19.98 -9.72
CA GLY A 731 28.04 -20.61 -9.60
C GLY A 731 27.98 -21.98 -10.29
N ALA A 732 28.53 -22.08 -11.51
CA ALA A 732 28.59 -23.34 -12.24
C ALA A 732 29.41 -24.41 -11.49
N ALA A 733 30.58 -24.04 -10.97
CA ALA A 733 31.44 -24.94 -10.18
C ALA A 733 30.72 -25.48 -8.94
N LEU A 734 30.03 -24.60 -8.18
CA LEU A 734 29.20 -25.01 -7.04
C LEU A 734 28.12 -25.99 -7.47
N THR A 735 27.37 -25.67 -8.52
CA THR A 735 26.28 -26.53 -8.98
C THR A 735 26.76 -27.86 -9.55
N ALA A 736 28.02 -27.98 -9.97
CA ALA A 736 28.63 -29.22 -10.46
C ALA A 736 29.26 -30.10 -9.35
N SER A 737 29.56 -29.53 -8.17
CA SER A 737 30.21 -30.25 -7.07
C SER A 737 29.30 -31.31 -6.42
N PRO A 738 29.76 -32.57 -6.24
CA PRO A 738 28.96 -33.64 -5.62
C PRO A 738 28.69 -33.44 -4.12
N GLU A 739 29.42 -32.56 -3.46
CA GLU A 739 29.27 -32.20 -2.05
C GLU A 739 28.02 -31.34 -1.81
N ILE A 740 27.60 -30.54 -2.78
CA ILE A 740 26.37 -29.73 -2.70
C ILE A 740 25.12 -30.64 -2.68
N LYS A 741 24.30 -30.47 -1.64
CA LYS A 741 23.08 -31.25 -1.37
C LYS A 741 21.78 -30.50 -1.66
N GLY A 742 21.85 -29.22 -1.96
CA GLY A 742 20.72 -28.42 -2.43
C GLY A 742 21.17 -27.11 -3.05
N VAL A 743 20.33 -26.53 -3.91
CA VAL A 743 20.58 -25.24 -4.57
C VAL A 743 19.37 -24.34 -4.39
N CYS A 744 19.60 -23.16 -3.81
CA CYS A 744 18.68 -22.03 -3.84
C CYS A 744 19.18 -21.05 -4.91
N PHE A 745 18.39 -20.82 -5.95
CA PHE A 745 18.72 -19.93 -7.04
C PHE A 745 17.60 -18.90 -7.22
N THR A 746 17.98 -17.64 -7.38
CA THR A 746 17.07 -16.61 -7.86
C THR A 746 17.75 -15.81 -8.98
N GLY A 747 17.11 -15.74 -10.14
CA GLY A 747 17.68 -15.08 -11.33
C GLY A 747 16.92 -15.44 -12.61
N SER A 748 17.59 -15.45 -13.77
CA SER A 748 16.90 -15.69 -15.03
C SER A 748 16.47 -17.15 -15.22
N THR A 749 15.34 -17.35 -15.93
CA THR A 749 14.85 -18.69 -16.29
C THR A 749 15.89 -19.48 -17.10
N GLN A 750 16.67 -18.81 -17.94
CA GLN A 750 17.74 -19.46 -18.71
C GLN A 750 18.84 -20.03 -17.80
N THR A 751 19.27 -19.28 -16.79
CA THR A 751 20.29 -19.75 -15.84
C THR A 751 19.74 -20.86 -14.95
N ALA A 752 18.49 -20.75 -14.47
CA ALA A 752 17.83 -21.81 -13.72
C ALA A 752 17.78 -23.15 -14.50
N LYS A 753 17.46 -23.10 -15.81
CA LYS A 753 17.51 -24.27 -16.68
C LYS A 753 18.91 -24.86 -16.77
N ARG A 754 19.94 -24.04 -16.96
CA ARG A 754 21.34 -24.51 -17.00
C ARG A 754 21.73 -25.20 -15.70
N ILE A 755 21.34 -24.65 -14.55
CA ILE A 755 21.58 -25.28 -13.24
C ILE A 755 20.87 -26.65 -13.17
N SER A 756 19.60 -26.73 -13.58
CA SER A 756 18.85 -27.98 -13.63
C SER A 756 19.52 -29.03 -14.53
N SER A 757 20.01 -28.64 -15.70
CA SER A 757 20.78 -29.50 -16.61
C SER A 757 22.07 -30.00 -15.99
N THR A 758 22.87 -29.12 -15.39
CA THR A 758 24.12 -29.50 -14.71
C THR A 758 23.87 -30.51 -13.59
N LEU A 759 22.83 -30.30 -12.78
CA LEU A 759 22.45 -31.24 -11.72
C LEU A 759 22.08 -32.61 -12.32
N ALA A 760 21.31 -32.64 -13.39
CA ALA A 760 20.91 -33.89 -14.03
C ALA A 760 22.09 -34.63 -14.70
N GLU A 761 22.96 -33.92 -15.41
CA GLU A 761 24.15 -34.46 -16.09
C GLU A 761 25.16 -35.05 -15.11
N THR A 762 25.27 -34.47 -13.92
CA THR A 762 26.12 -34.99 -12.84
C THR A 762 25.45 -36.09 -11.99
N GLY A 763 24.29 -36.61 -12.44
CA GLY A 763 23.56 -37.69 -11.76
C GLY A 763 22.85 -37.26 -10.47
N ARG A 764 22.73 -35.95 -10.23
CA ARG A 764 22.20 -35.35 -9.00
C ARG A 764 20.90 -34.58 -9.21
N GLY A 765 20.22 -34.73 -10.34
CA GLY A 765 19.00 -33.97 -10.62
C GLY A 765 17.78 -34.33 -9.74
N ALA A 766 17.95 -35.19 -8.74
CA ALA A 766 16.97 -35.44 -7.67
C ALA A 766 17.20 -34.59 -6.40
N ILE A 767 18.34 -33.89 -6.29
CA ILE A 767 18.58 -33.01 -5.14
C ILE A 767 17.62 -31.80 -5.19
N PRO A 768 17.33 -31.17 -4.04
CA PRO A 768 16.55 -29.94 -4.00
C PRO A 768 17.14 -28.81 -4.86
N LEU A 769 16.36 -28.36 -5.85
CA LEU A 769 16.53 -27.08 -6.53
C LEU A 769 15.30 -26.23 -6.21
N ILE A 770 15.52 -25.10 -5.57
CA ILE A 770 14.56 -23.99 -5.46
C ILE A 770 15.04 -22.95 -6.46
N ALA A 771 14.29 -22.77 -7.54
CA ALA A 771 14.60 -21.78 -8.57
C ALA A 771 13.45 -20.79 -8.70
N GLU A 772 13.66 -19.57 -8.23
CA GLU A 772 12.73 -18.45 -8.41
C GLU A 772 13.23 -17.56 -9.55
N THR A 773 12.37 -17.24 -10.50
CA THR A 773 12.77 -16.61 -11.76
C THR A 773 11.82 -15.47 -12.15
N GLY A 774 11.93 -14.96 -13.38
CA GLY A 774 11.22 -13.77 -13.85
C GLY A 774 9.73 -13.96 -14.14
N GLY A 775 9.08 -12.90 -14.63
CA GLY A 775 7.65 -12.91 -14.92
C GLY A 775 7.24 -11.90 -15.99
N LEU A 776 6.31 -12.31 -16.85
CA LEU A 776 5.49 -11.39 -17.66
C LEU A 776 4.23 -11.00 -16.87
N ASN A 777 4.44 -10.24 -15.80
CA ASN A 777 3.38 -9.92 -14.85
C ASN A 777 2.36 -8.97 -15.47
N ALA A 778 1.08 -9.33 -15.33
CA ALA A 778 -0.02 -8.58 -15.88
C ALA A 778 -0.84 -7.88 -14.79
N MET A 779 -1.31 -6.66 -15.05
CA MET A 779 -2.34 -6.01 -14.25
C MET A 779 -3.61 -5.83 -15.06
N ILE A 780 -4.76 -6.24 -14.53
CA ILE A 780 -6.06 -6.11 -15.19
C ILE A 780 -6.83 -4.95 -14.56
N VAL A 781 -7.27 -4.00 -15.38
CA VAL A 781 -8.07 -2.84 -14.95
C VAL A 781 -9.41 -2.88 -15.67
N ASP A 782 -10.50 -3.01 -14.92
CA ASP A 782 -11.86 -2.94 -15.48
C ASP A 782 -12.53 -1.57 -15.25
N SER A 783 -13.67 -1.36 -15.90
CA SER A 783 -14.38 -0.07 -15.85
C SER A 783 -14.95 0.31 -14.48
N THR A 784 -14.90 -0.61 -13.50
CA THR A 784 -15.28 -0.37 -12.12
C THR A 784 -14.10 0.05 -11.25
N ALA A 785 -12.88 0.15 -11.78
CA ALA A 785 -11.71 0.67 -11.06
C ALA A 785 -11.76 2.20 -10.91
N LEU A 786 -11.27 2.72 -9.78
CA LEU A 786 -10.95 4.15 -9.66
C LEU A 786 -9.68 4.41 -10.46
N LEU A 787 -9.74 5.29 -11.48
CA LEU A 787 -8.64 5.48 -12.42
C LEU A 787 -7.40 6.04 -11.75
N GLU A 788 -7.59 6.98 -10.82
CA GLU A 788 -6.52 7.62 -10.07
C GLU A 788 -5.71 6.59 -9.28
N GLN A 789 -6.41 5.68 -8.60
CA GLN A 789 -5.78 4.59 -7.87
C GLN A 789 -5.09 3.61 -8.82
N ALA A 790 -5.77 3.18 -9.89
CA ALA A 790 -5.21 2.23 -10.84
C ALA A 790 -3.96 2.76 -11.55
N VAL A 791 -3.95 4.04 -11.95
CA VAL A 791 -2.77 4.66 -12.59
C VAL A 791 -1.62 4.76 -11.61
N LYS A 792 -1.86 5.21 -10.37
CA LYS A 792 -0.83 5.27 -9.33
C LYS A 792 -0.20 3.88 -9.10
N ASP A 793 -1.04 2.87 -8.89
CA ASP A 793 -0.59 1.50 -8.64
C ASP A 793 0.14 0.89 -9.85
N VAL A 794 -0.25 1.23 -11.09
CA VAL A 794 0.46 0.84 -12.32
C VAL A 794 1.83 1.52 -12.40
N VAL A 795 1.90 2.83 -12.14
CA VAL A 795 3.15 3.60 -12.18
C VAL A 795 4.15 3.03 -11.17
N GLU A 796 3.72 2.85 -9.91
CA GLU A 796 4.54 2.22 -8.87
C GLU A 796 5.00 0.82 -9.30
N SER A 797 4.06 -0.02 -9.75
CA SER A 797 4.36 -1.41 -10.11
C SER A 797 5.28 -1.55 -11.32
N ALA A 798 5.19 -0.66 -12.30
CA ALA A 798 5.95 -0.76 -13.55
C ALA A 798 7.34 -0.11 -13.45
N PHE A 799 7.46 1.00 -12.72
CA PHE A 799 8.61 1.90 -12.83
C PHE A 799 9.45 1.98 -11.56
N GLN A 800 8.92 1.69 -10.38
CA GLN A 800 9.71 1.70 -9.14
C GLN A 800 10.94 0.79 -9.26
N SER A 801 12.08 1.24 -8.72
CA SER A 801 13.39 0.59 -8.89
C SER A 801 13.82 0.45 -10.37
N ALA A 802 13.43 1.42 -11.22
CA ALA A 802 13.61 1.37 -12.67
C ALA A 802 13.01 0.10 -13.31
N GLY A 803 11.90 -0.43 -12.76
CA GLY A 803 11.27 -1.66 -13.22
C GLY A 803 12.11 -2.92 -13.02
N GLN A 804 13.17 -2.87 -12.22
CA GLN A 804 14.10 -3.99 -11.95
C GLN A 804 13.62 -4.91 -10.81
N ARG A 805 12.30 -5.11 -10.71
CA ARG A 805 11.70 -6.07 -9.77
C ARG A 805 11.15 -7.25 -10.57
N CYS A 806 11.34 -8.47 -10.08
CA CYS A 806 10.71 -9.64 -10.71
C CYS A 806 9.18 -9.54 -10.68
N SER A 807 8.61 -8.84 -9.69
CA SER A 807 7.18 -8.54 -9.56
C SER A 807 6.67 -7.35 -10.36
N ALA A 808 7.54 -6.61 -11.06
CA ALA A 808 7.16 -5.38 -11.75
C ALA A 808 6.10 -5.64 -12.84
N CYS A 809 5.17 -4.70 -13.01
CA CYS A 809 4.13 -4.77 -14.02
C CYS A 809 4.73 -4.64 -15.42
N ARG A 810 4.56 -5.67 -16.26
CA ARG A 810 5.07 -5.70 -17.63
C ARG A 810 3.97 -5.38 -18.63
N ILE A 811 2.75 -5.84 -18.35
CA ILE A 811 1.58 -5.66 -19.21
C ILE A 811 0.41 -5.15 -18.36
N VAL A 812 -0.24 -4.07 -18.76
CA VAL A 812 -1.54 -3.67 -18.21
C VAL A 812 -2.63 -3.91 -19.24
N CYS A 813 -3.63 -4.70 -18.87
CA CYS A 813 -4.82 -4.99 -19.66
C CYS A 813 -5.94 -4.06 -19.20
N VAL A 814 -6.32 -3.08 -20.01
CA VAL A 814 -7.30 -2.05 -19.66
C VAL A 814 -8.58 -2.22 -20.47
N GLN A 815 -9.73 -2.17 -19.80
CA GLN A 815 -11.01 -2.28 -20.49
C GLN A 815 -11.20 -1.10 -21.45
N GLU A 816 -11.62 -1.40 -22.69
CA GLU A 816 -11.71 -0.45 -23.80
C GLU A 816 -12.49 0.83 -23.45
N ASP A 817 -13.54 0.71 -22.65
CA ASP A 817 -14.44 1.80 -22.23
C ASP A 817 -13.75 2.89 -21.38
N ILE A 818 -12.62 2.60 -20.75
CA ILE A 818 -11.88 3.53 -19.89
C ILE A 818 -10.44 3.79 -20.36
N ALA A 819 -9.98 3.06 -21.37
CA ALA A 819 -8.58 3.03 -21.78
C ALA A 819 -8.04 4.40 -22.23
N ASP A 820 -8.81 5.24 -22.92
CA ASP A 820 -8.32 6.57 -23.34
C ASP A 820 -8.08 7.50 -22.14
N GLY A 821 -8.98 7.48 -21.16
CA GLY A 821 -8.85 8.25 -19.92
C GLY A 821 -7.69 7.75 -19.07
N PHE A 822 -7.54 6.42 -18.98
CA PHE A 822 -6.41 5.77 -18.32
C PHE A 822 -5.08 6.16 -19.00
N ASN A 823 -4.97 6.02 -20.32
CA ASN A 823 -3.76 6.34 -21.09
C ASN A 823 -3.36 7.82 -20.92
N THR A 824 -4.34 8.73 -20.95
CA THR A 824 -4.09 10.17 -20.76
C THR A 824 -3.53 10.46 -19.36
N MET A 825 -4.13 9.88 -18.32
CA MET A 825 -3.70 10.07 -16.94
C MET A 825 -2.34 9.42 -16.67
N LEU A 826 -2.12 8.21 -17.20
CA LEU A 826 -0.84 7.51 -17.16
C LEU A 826 0.27 8.33 -17.83
N ALA A 827 0.01 8.89 -19.02
CA ALA A 827 0.98 9.73 -19.73
C ALA A 827 1.40 10.93 -18.90
N GLY A 828 0.45 11.63 -18.27
CA GLY A 828 0.76 12.77 -17.39
C GLY A 828 1.56 12.34 -16.15
N ALA A 829 1.17 11.24 -15.50
CA ALA A 829 1.86 10.76 -14.30
C ALA A 829 3.30 10.31 -14.59
N VAL A 830 3.54 9.67 -15.75
CA VAL A 830 4.88 9.20 -16.16
C VAL A 830 5.81 10.36 -16.53
N VAL A 831 5.27 11.42 -17.13
CA VAL A 831 6.05 12.63 -17.47
C VAL A 831 6.57 13.35 -16.22
N ASP A 832 5.85 13.24 -15.10
CA ASP A 832 6.22 13.87 -13.83
C ASP A 832 7.20 13.02 -12.98
N LEU A 833 7.71 11.90 -13.51
CA LEU A 833 8.71 11.06 -12.83
C LEU A 833 10.14 11.59 -13.07
N THR A 834 10.90 11.68 -11.98
CA THR A 834 12.30 12.10 -12.00
C THR A 834 13.22 10.88 -12.10
N VAL A 835 13.94 10.78 -13.21
CA VAL A 835 15.05 9.82 -13.37
C VAL A 835 16.35 10.52 -13.00
N GLY A 836 17.08 9.98 -12.02
CA GLY A 836 18.11 10.78 -11.36
C GLY A 836 19.13 10.00 -10.54
N ASN A 837 20.02 10.74 -9.90
CA ASN A 837 20.94 10.18 -8.93
C ASN A 837 20.13 9.62 -7.74
N PRO A 838 20.19 8.32 -7.44
CA PRO A 838 19.35 7.71 -6.40
C PRO A 838 19.64 8.21 -4.97
N ALA A 839 20.76 8.91 -4.76
CA ALA A 839 21.06 9.57 -3.49
C ALA A 839 20.28 10.88 -3.26
N GLU A 840 19.70 11.45 -4.31
CA GLU A 840 18.83 12.63 -4.22
C GLU A 840 17.39 12.17 -3.91
N LEU A 841 16.77 12.78 -2.90
CA LEU A 841 15.45 12.34 -2.44
C LEU A 841 14.34 12.56 -3.48
N CYS A 842 14.51 13.53 -4.40
CA CYS A 842 13.58 13.79 -5.49
C CYS A 842 13.65 12.76 -6.63
N THR A 843 14.62 11.85 -6.62
CA THR A 843 14.74 10.79 -7.64
C THR A 843 13.71 9.70 -7.40
N ASP A 844 12.82 9.49 -8.36
CA ASP A 844 11.86 8.40 -8.36
C ASP A 844 12.47 7.11 -8.93
N LEU A 845 13.30 7.26 -9.98
CA LEU A 845 13.95 6.16 -10.69
C LEU A 845 15.46 6.35 -10.71
N GLY A 846 16.18 5.40 -10.11
CA GLY A 846 17.63 5.25 -10.27
C GLY A 846 18.05 4.66 -11.63
N PRO A 847 19.34 4.33 -11.79
CA PRO A 847 19.85 3.70 -13.01
C PRO A 847 19.38 2.24 -13.14
N VAL A 848 19.50 1.68 -14.34
CA VAL A 848 19.59 0.23 -14.49
C VAL A 848 20.96 -0.27 -14.03
N ILE A 849 21.11 -1.56 -13.72
CA ILE A 849 22.30 -2.04 -13.00
C ILE A 849 23.62 -1.91 -13.76
N ASP A 850 23.62 -2.08 -15.08
CA ASP A 850 24.83 -2.07 -15.90
C ASP A 850 24.54 -1.73 -17.37
N LEU A 851 25.62 -1.61 -18.16
CA LEU A 851 25.56 -1.25 -19.57
C LEU A 851 24.90 -2.33 -20.44
N ASP A 852 25.01 -3.61 -20.05
CA ASP A 852 24.42 -4.72 -20.80
C ASP A 852 22.89 -4.72 -20.63
N ALA A 853 22.40 -4.47 -19.41
CA ALA A 853 20.99 -4.23 -19.14
C ALA A 853 20.49 -3.03 -19.94
N LYS A 854 21.21 -1.91 -19.89
CA LYS A 854 20.86 -0.70 -20.66
C LYS A 854 20.74 -0.99 -22.15
N THR A 855 21.76 -1.60 -22.74
CA THR A 855 21.81 -1.90 -24.17
C THR A 855 20.65 -2.79 -24.61
N ARG A 856 20.30 -3.80 -23.80
CA ARG A 856 19.18 -4.70 -24.09
C ARG A 856 17.83 -3.98 -24.05
N ILE A 857 17.63 -3.13 -23.06
CA ILE A 857 16.37 -2.40 -22.89
C ILE A 857 16.24 -1.33 -23.99
N ASP A 858 17.30 -0.58 -24.29
CA ASP A 858 17.32 0.40 -25.39
C ASP A 858 16.98 -0.27 -26.73
N ALA A 859 17.56 -1.43 -27.02
CA ALA A 859 17.26 -2.19 -28.24
C ALA A 859 15.78 -2.63 -28.33
N HIS A 860 15.18 -3.05 -27.20
CA HIS A 860 13.76 -3.37 -27.13
C HIS A 860 12.88 -2.14 -27.35
N VAL A 861 13.22 -1.01 -26.71
CA VAL A 861 12.52 0.27 -26.86
C VAL A 861 12.56 0.73 -28.33
N ASP A 862 13.73 0.67 -28.97
CA ASP A 862 13.89 1.01 -30.38
C ASP A 862 13.04 0.14 -31.30
N ALA A 863 12.99 -1.17 -31.04
CA ALA A 863 12.15 -2.10 -31.79
C ALA A 863 10.65 -1.82 -31.59
N MET A 864 10.22 -1.55 -30.36
CA MET A 864 8.82 -1.25 -30.04
C MET A 864 8.35 0.05 -30.67
N ARG A 865 9.18 1.10 -30.68
CA ARG A 865 8.87 2.40 -31.32
C ARG A 865 8.60 2.29 -32.82
N GLN A 866 9.16 1.29 -33.49
CA GLN A 866 8.93 1.08 -34.93
C GLN A 866 7.56 0.47 -35.24
N HIS A 867 6.90 -0.14 -34.25
CA HIS A 867 5.73 -0.99 -34.47
C HIS A 867 4.50 -0.60 -33.64
N PHE A 868 4.70 0.08 -32.51
CA PHE A 868 3.65 0.37 -31.54
C PHE A 868 3.61 1.85 -31.16
N LEU A 869 2.43 2.27 -30.70
CA LEU A 869 2.20 3.64 -30.23
C LEU A 869 2.88 3.82 -28.87
N VAL A 870 3.69 4.89 -28.74
CA VAL A 870 4.17 5.35 -27.43
C VAL A 870 3.02 6.11 -26.76
N VAL A 871 2.55 5.60 -25.62
CA VAL A 871 1.46 6.19 -24.84
C VAL A 871 2.00 7.18 -23.82
N ALA A 872 3.10 6.83 -23.16
CA ALA A 872 3.72 7.61 -22.11
C ALA A 872 5.24 7.52 -22.21
N GLU A 873 5.94 8.61 -21.93
CA GLU A 873 7.40 8.63 -21.90
C GLU A 873 7.85 9.72 -20.91
N GLY A 874 8.77 9.35 -20.01
CA GLY A 874 9.38 10.29 -19.06
C GLY A 874 10.19 11.36 -19.79
N ASN A 875 10.20 12.58 -19.24
CA ASN A 875 10.83 13.75 -19.85
C ASN A 875 12.21 14.10 -19.26
N SER A 876 12.71 13.29 -18.33
CA SER A 876 13.97 13.57 -17.63
C SER A 876 15.13 13.66 -18.63
N GLU A 877 15.95 14.70 -18.50
CA GLU A 877 17.22 14.79 -19.22
C GLU A 877 18.07 13.59 -18.79
N THR A 878 18.56 12.81 -19.76
CA THR A 878 19.42 11.67 -19.45
C THR A 878 20.65 12.18 -18.71
N LEU A 879 20.80 11.82 -17.43
CA LEU A 879 21.99 12.17 -16.67
C LEU A 879 23.23 11.62 -17.38
N SER A 880 24.16 12.52 -17.72
CA SER A 880 25.43 12.12 -18.31
C SER A 880 26.26 11.36 -17.28
N GLY A 881 26.71 10.15 -17.63
CA GLY A 881 27.61 9.36 -16.80
C GLY A 881 27.02 8.00 -16.43
N GLY A 882 25.80 7.92 -15.92
CA GLY A 882 25.22 6.65 -15.46
C GLY A 882 24.49 5.83 -16.54
N THR A 883 23.94 4.70 -16.13
CA THR A 883 23.16 3.77 -16.98
C THR A 883 21.66 3.99 -16.78
N PHE A 884 21.15 5.14 -17.23
CA PHE A 884 19.74 5.52 -17.05
C PHE A 884 18.85 5.17 -18.24
N ILE A 885 17.57 4.94 -17.96
CA ILE A 885 16.50 4.72 -18.95
C ILE A 885 15.25 5.46 -18.47
N ASN A 886 14.68 6.29 -19.34
CA ASN A 886 13.41 6.96 -19.04
C ASN A 886 12.25 5.94 -19.03
N PRO A 887 11.29 6.09 -18.11
CA PRO A 887 10.11 5.23 -18.09
C PRO A 887 9.30 5.43 -19.38
N ILE A 888 8.87 4.33 -19.99
CA ILE A 888 8.14 4.37 -21.26
C ILE A 888 7.02 3.33 -21.30
N ALA A 889 5.90 3.68 -21.93
CA ALA A 889 4.77 2.79 -22.13
C ALA A 889 4.34 2.69 -23.60
N PHE A 890 4.09 1.48 -24.08
CA PHE A 890 3.63 1.19 -25.44
C PHE A 890 2.24 0.58 -25.47
N GLU A 891 1.40 0.94 -26.44
CA GLU A 891 0.13 0.25 -26.71
C GLU A 891 0.34 -0.88 -27.73
N LEU A 892 0.17 -2.11 -27.29
CA LEU A 892 0.27 -3.33 -28.10
C LEU A 892 -1.08 -3.70 -28.71
N GLN A 893 -1.06 -4.52 -29.77
CA GLN A 893 -2.29 -5.00 -30.40
C GLN A 893 -2.88 -6.19 -29.64
N GLN A 894 -2.02 -7.04 -29.09
CA GLN A 894 -2.38 -8.25 -28.36
C GLN A 894 -1.27 -8.63 -27.37
N ILE A 895 -1.63 -9.41 -26.35
CA ILE A 895 -0.69 -9.84 -25.30
C ILE A 895 0.52 -10.60 -25.88
N SER A 896 0.29 -11.45 -26.89
CA SER A 896 1.33 -12.28 -27.54
C SER A 896 2.36 -11.50 -28.35
N ASP A 897 2.22 -10.17 -28.48
CA ASP A 897 3.25 -9.33 -29.09
C ASP A 897 4.49 -9.22 -28.19
N LEU A 898 4.34 -9.41 -26.87
CA LEU A 898 5.44 -9.49 -25.93
C LEU A 898 5.85 -10.95 -25.70
N LYS A 899 7.07 -11.31 -26.10
CA LYS A 899 7.57 -12.70 -26.09
C LYS A 899 8.51 -13.01 -24.93
N GLU A 900 9.17 -12.01 -24.40
CA GLU A 900 10.21 -12.15 -23.39
C GLU A 900 10.11 -11.04 -22.35
N GLU A 901 10.67 -11.32 -21.17
CA GLU A 901 10.74 -10.35 -20.08
C GLU A 901 11.78 -9.27 -20.39
N ILE A 902 11.35 -8.02 -20.32
CA ILE A 902 12.23 -6.85 -20.38
C ILE A 902 12.37 -6.30 -18.97
N PHE A 903 13.57 -6.46 -18.42
CA PHE A 903 13.87 -6.17 -17.02
C PHE A 903 14.28 -4.69 -16.84
N GLY A 904 13.36 -3.78 -17.13
CA GLY A 904 13.58 -2.34 -17.07
C GLY A 904 12.26 -1.55 -16.98
N PRO A 905 12.30 -0.20 -17.05
CA PRO A 905 11.13 0.65 -16.85
C PRO A 905 10.29 0.77 -18.14
N VAL A 906 9.89 -0.38 -18.70
CA VAL A 906 9.11 -0.49 -19.95
C VAL A 906 7.76 -1.17 -19.68
N LEU A 907 6.68 -0.42 -19.82
CA LEU A 907 5.31 -0.89 -19.67
C LEU A 907 4.65 -1.16 -21.03
N HIS A 908 3.81 -2.18 -21.09
CA HIS A 908 3.03 -2.51 -22.29
C HIS A 908 1.54 -2.45 -21.94
N ILE A 909 0.71 -1.89 -22.81
CA ILE A 909 -0.72 -1.67 -22.58
C ILE A 909 -1.48 -2.46 -23.65
N VAL A 910 -2.46 -3.26 -23.22
CA VAL A 910 -3.37 -3.99 -24.11
C VAL A 910 -4.81 -3.59 -23.77
N ARG A 911 -5.60 -3.25 -24.79
CA ARG A 911 -7.02 -2.96 -24.62
C ARG A 911 -7.84 -4.24 -24.75
N TYR A 912 -8.83 -4.43 -23.89
CA TYR A 912 -9.76 -5.56 -24.00
C TYR A 912 -11.22 -5.13 -23.90
N LYS A 913 -12.11 -5.87 -24.56
CA LYS A 913 -13.55 -5.67 -24.47
C LYS A 913 -14.09 -6.38 -23.24
N ALA A 914 -15.05 -5.78 -22.53
CA ALA A 914 -15.64 -6.39 -21.32
C ALA A 914 -16.13 -7.85 -21.52
N LYS A 915 -16.65 -8.18 -22.71
CA LYS A 915 -17.11 -9.53 -23.08
C LYS A 915 -15.99 -10.54 -23.35
N ASP A 916 -14.77 -10.07 -23.58
CA ASP A 916 -13.60 -10.88 -23.91
C ASP A 916 -12.69 -11.08 -22.67
N PHE A 917 -13.19 -10.74 -21.47
CA PHE A 917 -12.44 -10.82 -20.21
C PHE A 917 -11.82 -12.20 -19.97
N ASP A 918 -12.62 -13.27 -20.08
CA ASP A 918 -12.14 -14.64 -19.82
C ASP A 918 -11.07 -15.06 -20.84
N ARG A 919 -11.25 -14.72 -22.13
CA ARG A 919 -10.25 -14.97 -23.17
C ARG A 919 -8.94 -14.22 -22.86
N MET A 920 -9.03 -12.96 -22.45
CA MET A 920 -7.85 -12.16 -22.10
C MET A 920 -7.10 -12.77 -20.90
N LEU A 921 -7.82 -13.29 -19.89
CA LEU A 921 -7.20 -14.00 -18.77
C LEU A 921 -6.51 -15.29 -19.24
N ASP A 922 -7.13 -16.04 -20.16
CA ASP A 922 -6.52 -17.22 -20.78
C ASP A 922 -5.26 -16.85 -21.58
N ASP A 923 -5.28 -15.73 -22.32
CA ASP A 923 -4.13 -15.22 -23.08
C ASP A 923 -2.97 -14.85 -22.14
N ILE A 924 -3.25 -14.28 -20.96
CA ILE A 924 -2.22 -14.03 -19.92
C ILE A 924 -1.64 -15.35 -19.42
N ASN A 925 -2.48 -16.32 -19.06
CA ASN A 925 -2.04 -17.63 -18.58
C ASN A 925 -1.20 -18.37 -19.63
N ALA A 926 -1.52 -18.20 -20.92
CA ALA A 926 -0.83 -18.84 -22.03
C ALA A 926 0.62 -18.35 -22.23
N LEU A 927 1.02 -17.23 -21.61
CA LEU A 927 2.42 -16.79 -21.58
C LEU A 927 3.32 -17.77 -20.83
N GLY A 928 2.75 -18.65 -19.98
CA GLY A 928 3.47 -19.69 -19.24
C GLY A 928 4.23 -19.18 -18.01
N PHE A 929 4.30 -17.87 -17.81
CA PHE A 929 4.74 -17.24 -16.57
C PHE A 929 3.59 -17.23 -15.54
N GLY A 930 3.93 -17.00 -14.27
CA GLY A 930 2.94 -17.07 -13.19
C GLY A 930 3.45 -16.52 -11.87
N LEU A 931 4.06 -15.33 -11.86
CA LEU A 931 4.62 -14.72 -10.66
C LEU A 931 3.62 -13.79 -9.97
N THR A 932 3.45 -12.56 -10.45
CA THR A 932 2.48 -11.59 -9.90
C THR A 932 1.37 -11.25 -10.91
N MET A 933 0.17 -10.95 -10.38
CA MET A 933 -0.92 -10.32 -11.13
C MET A 933 -1.60 -9.25 -10.28
N GLY A 934 -1.88 -8.11 -10.88
CA GLY A 934 -2.72 -7.06 -10.30
C GLY A 934 -4.14 -7.12 -10.85
N LEU A 935 -5.13 -6.77 -10.02
CA LEU A 935 -6.52 -6.68 -10.42
C LEU A 935 -7.18 -5.45 -9.80
N HIS A 936 -7.60 -4.51 -10.64
CA HIS A 936 -8.40 -3.36 -10.24
C HIS A 936 -9.86 -3.57 -10.65
N THR A 937 -10.71 -3.86 -9.66
CA THR A 937 -12.15 -4.05 -9.83
C THR A 937 -12.87 -3.84 -8.48
N ARG A 938 -14.14 -3.45 -8.55
CA ARG A 938 -15.06 -3.36 -7.40
C ARG A 938 -16.06 -4.52 -7.35
N MET A 939 -15.94 -5.51 -8.25
CA MET A 939 -16.82 -6.69 -8.29
C MET A 939 -16.20 -7.87 -7.55
N ASP A 940 -16.88 -8.38 -6.52
CA ASP A 940 -16.37 -9.45 -5.66
C ASP A 940 -16.36 -10.77 -6.43
N SER A 941 -17.41 -11.07 -7.20
CA SER A 941 -17.46 -12.22 -8.11
C SER A 941 -16.33 -12.23 -9.15
N ARG A 942 -15.84 -11.06 -9.57
CA ARG A 942 -14.68 -10.99 -10.49
C ARG A 942 -13.38 -11.28 -9.76
N ILE A 943 -13.23 -10.80 -8.53
CA ILE A 943 -12.08 -11.14 -7.67
C ILE A 943 -12.03 -12.65 -7.46
N GLU A 944 -13.15 -13.26 -7.09
CA GLU A 944 -13.27 -14.71 -6.90
C GLU A 944 -12.95 -15.50 -8.17
N ASN A 945 -13.49 -15.09 -9.32
CA ASN A 945 -13.21 -15.74 -10.61
C ASN A 945 -11.71 -15.68 -10.97
N VAL A 946 -11.08 -14.51 -10.87
CA VAL A 946 -9.64 -14.36 -11.15
C VAL A 946 -8.80 -15.12 -10.13
N ALA A 947 -9.18 -15.11 -8.86
CA ALA A 947 -8.51 -15.90 -7.82
C ALA A 947 -8.58 -17.41 -8.11
N ALA A 948 -9.66 -17.91 -8.73
CA ALA A 948 -9.78 -19.30 -9.14
C ALA A 948 -9.02 -19.63 -10.44
N CYS A 949 -9.09 -18.76 -11.46
CA CYS A 949 -8.63 -19.07 -12.81
C CYS A 949 -7.20 -18.59 -13.12
N ALA A 950 -6.72 -17.51 -12.50
CA ALA A 950 -5.38 -16.98 -12.80
C ALA A 950 -4.29 -17.95 -12.33
N GLN A 951 -3.39 -18.33 -13.24
CA GLN A 951 -2.29 -19.25 -12.99
C GLN A 951 -1.05 -18.49 -12.47
N VAL A 952 -1.22 -17.73 -11.37
CA VAL A 952 -0.16 -16.94 -10.73
C VAL A 952 0.05 -17.33 -9.28
N GLY A 953 1.26 -17.10 -8.77
CA GLY A 953 1.60 -17.32 -7.37
C GLY A 953 1.11 -16.20 -6.43
N ASN A 954 1.10 -14.95 -6.86
CA ASN A 954 0.68 -13.81 -6.04
C ASN A 954 -0.34 -12.95 -6.82
N LEU A 955 -1.54 -12.79 -6.27
CA LEU A 955 -2.61 -11.95 -6.82
C LEU A 955 -2.86 -10.75 -5.88
N TYR A 956 -2.77 -9.54 -6.42
CA TYR A 956 -2.96 -8.29 -5.69
C TYR A 956 -4.20 -7.56 -6.21
N VAL A 957 -5.12 -7.21 -5.31
CA VAL A 957 -6.41 -6.63 -5.67
C VAL A 957 -6.53 -5.20 -5.14
N ASN A 958 -6.77 -4.24 -6.04
CA ASN A 958 -6.92 -2.81 -5.75
C ASN A 958 -5.74 -2.19 -5.00
N ARG A 959 -4.53 -2.59 -5.37
CA ARG A 959 -3.24 -2.07 -4.90
C ARG A 959 -2.16 -2.38 -5.93
N ASN A 960 -0.98 -1.78 -5.78
CA ASN A 960 0.20 -2.19 -6.51
C ASN A 960 0.53 -3.69 -6.31
N GLN A 961 1.35 -4.26 -7.20
CA GLN A 961 1.68 -5.70 -7.21
C GLN A 961 3.14 -6.00 -6.84
N ILE A 962 3.79 -5.08 -6.14
CA ILE A 962 5.20 -5.15 -5.73
C ILE A 962 5.31 -5.12 -4.20
N GLY A 963 6.54 -5.27 -3.66
CA GLY A 963 6.77 -5.13 -2.22
C GLY A 963 6.10 -6.20 -1.35
N ALA A 964 6.12 -7.46 -1.79
CA ALA A 964 5.58 -8.57 -1.01
C ALA A 964 6.27 -8.66 0.37
N VAL A 965 5.48 -8.72 1.45
CA VAL A 965 5.99 -8.74 2.82
C VAL A 965 6.14 -10.18 3.31
N VAL A 966 7.30 -10.51 3.86
CA VAL A 966 7.64 -11.86 4.36
C VAL A 966 6.63 -12.30 5.43
N GLY A 967 6.06 -13.50 5.25
CA GLY A 967 5.06 -14.06 6.17
C GLY A 967 3.65 -13.51 5.99
N VAL A 968 3.45 -12.46 5.18
CA VAL A 968 2.13 -11.87 4.86
C VAL A 968 1.72 -12.21 3.44
N GLN A 969 2.63 -11.96 2.49
CA GLN A 969 2.49 -12.38 1.11
C GLN A 969 3.67 -13.26 0.70
N PRO A 970 3.75 -14.52 1.18
CA PRO A 970 4.72 -15.49 0.70
C PRO A 970 4.91 -15.39 -0.81
N PHE A 971 6.16 -15.17 -1.23
CA PHE A 971 6.47 -14.72 -2.57
C PHE A 971 7.09 -15.84 -3.40
N GLY A 972 6.59 -16.03 -4.60
CA GLY A 972 7.10 -17.04 -5.53
C GLY A 972 6.05 -17.44 -6.55
N GLY A 973 6.51 -17.88 -7.70
CA GLY A 973 5.66 -18.11 -8.87
C GLY A 973 5.38 -19.60 -9.15
N ARG A 974 4.87 -19.84 -10.36
CA ARG A 974 4.74 -21.16 -10.97
C ARG A 974 5.12 -21.12 -12.44
N GLY A 975 5.19 -22.29 -13.08
CA GLY A 975 5.51 -22.38 -14.50
C GLY A 975 6.91 -21.85 -14.78
N LEU A 976 7.03 -20.95 -15.76
CA LEU A 976 8.32 -20.31 -16.10
C LEU A 976 8.87 -19.41 -15.01
N SER A 977 8.05 -19.02 -14.03
CA SER A 977 8.42 -18.08 -12.96
C SER A 977 9.05 -18.74 -11.74
N GLY A 978 8.92 -20.05 -11.56
CA GLY A 978 9.65 -20.72 -10.50
C GLY A 978 9.15 -22.10 -10.15
N THR A 979 9.95 -22.79 -9.34
CA THR A 979 9.65 -24.13 -8.86
C THR A 979 8.85 -24.13 -7.56
N GLY A 980 8.95 -23.04 -6.78
CA GLY A 980 8.60 -23.00 -5.37
C GLY A 980 9.49 -23.91 -4.51
N PRO A 981 9.21 -24.02 -3.20
CA PRO A 981 8.14 -23.31 -2.47
C PRO A 981 8.39 -21.80 -2.35
N LYS A 982 7.36 -21.05 -1.95
CA LYS A 982 7.44 -19.59 -1.80
C LYS A 982 8.42 -19.15 -0.73
N ALA A 983 9.29 -18.20 -1.05
CA ALA A 983 10.12 -17.51 -0.07
C ALA A 983 9.22 -16.74 0.93
N GLY A 984 9.61 -16.76 2.20
CA GLY A 984 8.86 -16.12 3.28
C GLY A 984 7.53 -16.83 3.57
N GLY A 985 7.37 -18.05 3.06
CA GLY A 985 6.22 -18.92 3.27
C GLY A 985 6.50 -20.09 4.19
N PRO A 986 5.44 -20.78 4.65
CA PRO A 986 5.57 -21.82 5.66
C PRO A 986 6.29 -23.08 5.16
N ASN A 987 6.30 -23.33 3.85
CA ASN A 987 6.85 -24.55 3.26
C ASN A 987 8.32 -24.43 2.78
N TYR A 988 8.91 -23.24 2.87
CA TYR A 988 10.25 -22.97 2.33
C TYR A 988 11.34 -23.79 3.05
N LEU A 989 11.34 -23.77 4.39
CA LEU A 989 12.36 -24.45 5.20
C LEU A 989 12.34 -25.97 5.01
N ALA A 990 11.16 -26.57 4.93
CA ALA A 990 11.00 -28.02 4.76
C ALA A 990 11.69 -28.55 3.48
N ARG A 991 11.77 -27.73 2.43
CA ARG A 991 12.45 -28.09 1.17
C ARG A 991 13.97 -28.19 1.32
N LEU A 992 14.53 -27.56 2.37
CA LEU A 992 15.95 -27.52 2.71
C LEU A 992 16.33 -28.56 3.77
N CYS A 993 15.43 -29.51 4.05
CA CYS A 993 15.65 -30.63 4.94
C CYS A 993 15.62 -31.97 4.18
N GLN A 994 16.17 -33.01 4.79
CA GLN A 994 15.99 -34.39 4.33
C GLN A 994 14.50 -34.77 4.40
N ARG A 995 14.10 -35.66 3.49
CA ARG A 995 12.71 -36.14 3.42
C ARG A 995 12.34 -36.83 4.74
N PRO A 996 11.28 -36.39 5.44
CA PRO A 996 10.73 -37.19 6.52
C PRO A 996 10.09 -38.47 5.97
N ALA A 997 9.97 -39.51 6.79
CA ALA A 997 9.15 -40.67 6.46
C ALA A 997 7.68 -40.22 6.31
N ALA A 998 6.98 -40.71 5.28
CA ALA A 998 5.59 -40.33 5.02
C ALA A 998 4.71 -40.54 6.27
N SER A 999 4.00 -39.49 6.70
CA SER A 999 2.90 -39.63 7.67
C SER A 999 1.57 -39.52 6.93
N ASP A 1000 0.62 -40.40 7.25
CA ASP A 1000 -0.74 -40.45 6.69
C ASP A 1000 -1.65 -39.30 7.18
N THR A 1001 -1.08 -38.19 7.67
CA THR A 1001 -1.83 -37.17 8.42
C THR A 1001 -2.03 -35.90 7.62
N ASP A 1002 -3.33 -35.58 7.48
CA ASP A 1002 -3.98 -34.42 6.88
C ASP A 1002 -3.79 -34.18 5.38
N LEU A 1003 -4.66 -34.83 4.60
CA LEU A 1003 -4.97 -34.49 3.20
C LEU A 1003 -5.88 -33.25 3.07
N THR A 1004 -6.16 -32.55 4.17
CA THR A 1004 -7.06 -31.40 4.15
C THR A 1004 -6.34 -30.17 3.59
N VAL A 1005 -6.82 -29.73 2.43
CA VAL A 1005 -6.46 -28.44 1.84
C VAL A 1005 -7.27 -27.37 2.58
N SER A 1006 -6.67 -26.70 3.56
CA SER A 1006 -7.24 -25.48 4.14
C SER A 1006 -6.33 -24.29 3.82
N GLY A 1007 -6.92 -23.24 3.25
CA GLY A 1007 -6.24 -21.95 3.18
C GLY A 1007 -6.00 -21.38 4.58
N GLU A 1008 -4.99 -20.50 4.70
CA GLU A 1008 -4.66 -19.76 5.91
C GLU A 1008 -4.82 -18.26 5.66
N HIS A 1009 -5.54 -17.57 6.55
CA HIS A 1009 -5.48 -16.12 6.62
C HIS A 1009 -4.17 -15.70 7.29
N LEU A 1010 -3.36 -14.90 6.60
CA LEU A 1010 -2.06 -14.45 7.07
C LEU A 1010 -2.20 -13.07 7.73
N PRO A 1011 -1.65 -12.89 8.95
CA PRO A 1011 -1.71 -11.59 9.61
C PRO A 1011 -0.87 -10.56 8.85
N GLY A 1012 -1.31 -9.30 8.86
CA GLY A 1012 -0.72 -8.23 8.09
C GLY A 1012 -1.24 -6.86 8.54
N PRO A 1013 -0.86 -5.78 7.84
CA PRO A 1013 -1.32 -4.45 8.18
C PRO A 1013 -2.85 -4.35 8.06
N THR A 1014 -3.42 -3.48 8.87
CA THR A 1014 -4.84 -3.18 8.92
C THR A 1014 -5.29 -2.64 7.57
N GLY A 1015 -6.46 -3.06 7.09
CA GLY A 1015 -6.94 -2.63 5.77
C GLY A 1015 -6.41 -3.47 4.62
N GLU A 1016 -5.89 -4.65 4.93
CA GLU A 1016 -5.56 -5.70 3.98
C GLU A 1016 -6.17 -7.02 4.42
N ASP A 1017 -6.52 -7.85 3.44
CA ASP A 1017 -6.95 -9.23 3.65
C ASP A 1017 -6.01 -10.14 2.86
N ASN A 1018 -5.31 -11.05 3.53
CA ASN A 1018 -4.22 -11.85 2.97
C ASN A 1018 -4.51 -13.33 3.15
N HIS A 1019 -4.72 -14.05 2.05
CA HIS A 1019 -5.02 -15.48 2.08
C HIS A 1019 -3.98 -16.29 1.33
N LEU A 1020 -3.35 -17.25 2.03
CA LEU A 1020 -2.56 -18.30 1.43
C LEU A 1020 -3.45 -19.51 1.15
N THR A 1021 -3.51 -19.93 -0.10
CA THR A 1021 -4.30 -21.09 -0.55
C THR A 1021 -3.39 -22.10 -1.25
N TYR A 1022 -3.79 -23.37 -1.20
CA TYR A 1022 -3.06 -24.48 -1.83
C TYR A 1022 -3.92 -25.08 -2.93
N HIS A 1023 -3.36 -25.16 -4.13
CA HIS A 1023 -4.04 -25.71 -5.31
C HIS A 1023 -3.30 -26.94 -5.81
N PRO A 1024 -3.99 -27.97 -6.33
CA PRO A 1024 -3.31 -29.05 -7.04
C PRO A 1024 -2.40 -28.50 -8.14
N ARG A 1025 -1.21 -29.10 -8.32
CA ARG A 1025 -0.30 -28.76 -9.42
C ARG A 1025 -0.92 -28.98 -10.79
N GLY A 1026 -1.80 -29.97 -10.91
CA GLY A 1026 -2.48 -30.31 -12.15
C GLY A 1026 -2.27 -31.77 -12.51
N ARG A 1027 -1.72 -32.02 -13.69
CA ARG A 1027 -1.53 -33.36 -14.28
C ARG A 1027 -0.17 -33.91 -13.90
N LEU A 1028 -0.10 -35.04 -13.19
CA LEU A 1028 1.16 -35.65 -12.74
C LEU A 1028 1.40 -37.01 -13.38
N LEU A 1029 2.52 -37.16 -14.09
CA LEU A 1029 2.91 -38.39 -14.76
C LEU A 1029 3.43 -39.42 -13.75
N CYS A 1030 2.71 -40.54 -13.60
CA CYS A 1030 3.08 -41.68 -12.77
C CYS A 1030 3.79 -42.74 -13.62
N LEU A 1031 5.04 -43.04 -13.30
CA LEU A 1031 5.89 -43.95 -14.10
C LEU A 1031 6.00 -45.37 -13.53
N GLY A 1032 5.53 -45.58 -12.31
CA GLY A 1032 5.72 -46.83 -11.57
C GLY A 1032 7.16 -47.01 -11.08
N GLY A 1033 7.59 -48.26 -11.01
CA GLY A 1033 8.93 -48.65 -10.55
C GLY A 1033 9.09 -50.17 -10.60
N ALA A 1034 10.22 -50.68 -10.11
CA ALA A 1034 10.51 -52.12 -10.10
C ALA A 1034 9.55 -52.94 -9.22
N ALA A 1035 8.91 -52.31 -8.22
CA ALA A 1035 7.91 -52.96 -7.38
C ALA A 1035 6.55 -53.04 -8.10
N PRO A 1036 5.88 -54.21 -8.12
CA PRO A 1036 4.62 -54.41 -8.87
C PRO A 1036 3.50 -53.41 -8.55
N ASP A 1037 3.40 -52.96 -7.30
CA ASP A 1037 2.34 -52.05 -6.84
C ASP A 1037 2.73 -50.56 -6.89
N MET A 1038 3.93 -50.22 -7.39
CA MET A 1038 4.43 -48.84 -7.29
C MET A 1038 3.59 -47.85 -8.11
N LEU A 1039 3.22 -48.23 -9.32
CA LEU A 1039 2.37 -47.40 -10.17
C LEU A 1039 1.02 -47.12 -9.50
N LYS A 1040 0.43 -48.14 -8.87
CA LYS A 1040 -0.82 -48.00 -8.13
C LYS A 1040 -0.69 -47.01 -6.97
N ARG A 1041 0.37 -47.13 -6.15
CA ARG A 1041 0.65 -46.21 -5.04
C ARG A 1041 0.86 -44.76 -5.51
N GLN A 1042 1.58 -44.55 -6.62
CA GLN A 1042 1.76 -43.23 -7.20
C GLN A 1042 0.43 -42.63 -7.65
N ILE A 1043 -0.40 -43.41 -8.35
CA ILE A 1043 -1.74 -42.98 -8.78
C ILE A 1043 -2.61 -42.60 -7.57
N GLU A 1044 -2.66 -43.45 -6.55
CA GLU A 1044 -3.41 -43.19 -5.31
C GLU A 1044 -2.93 -41.91 -4.62
N ARG A 1045 -1.62 -41.68 -4.58
CA ARG A 1045 -1.02 -40.46 -3.99
C ARG A 1045 -1.36 -39.19 -4.77
N VAL A 1046 -1.29 -39.26 -6.10
CA VAL A 1046 -1.64 -38.13 -6.98
C VAL A 1046 -3.13 -37.80 -6.83
N GLN A 1047 -4.01 -38.80 -6.82
CA GLN A 1047 -5.44 -38.60 -6.61
C GLN A 1047 -5.75 -38.04 -5.22
N ALA A 1048 -5.09 -38.54 -4.17
CA ALA A 1048 -5.28 -38.10 -2.79
C ALA A 1048 -4.94 -36.62 -2.58
N THR A 1049 -4.05 -36.05 -3.41
CA THR A 1049 -3.66 -34.64 -3.36
C THR A 1049 -4.48 -33.74 -4.29
N GLY A 1050 -5.53 -34.27 -4.92
CA GLY A 1050 -6.39 -33.55 -5.86
C GLY A 1050 -5.79 -33.38 -7.26
N ASN A 1051 -4.64 -33.98 -7.52
CA ASN A 1051 -3.97 -33.95 -8.82
C ASN A 1051 -4.52 -35.04 -9.76
N ILE A 1052 -4.32 -34.85 -11.06
CA ILE A 1052 -4.79 -35.76 -12.11
C ILE A 1052 -3.65 -36.71 -12.49
N PRO A 1053 -3.74 -38.03 -12.24
CA PRO A 1053 -2.69 -38.97 -12.65
C PRO A 1053 -2.69 -39.18 -14.17
N VAL A 1054 -1.51 -39.13 -14.77
CA VAL A 1054 -1.24 -39.48 -16.17
C VAL A 1054 -0.32 -40.70 -16.20
N THR A 1055 -0.52 -41.62 -17.14
CA THR A 1055 0.36 -42.81 -17.31
C THR A 1055 0.93 -42.85 -18.72
N LEU A 1056 1.95 -43.70 -18.95
CA LEU A 1056 2.73 -43.68 -20.19
C LEU A 1056 1.98 -44.16 -21.47
N GLU A 1057 0.75 -44.68 -21.39
CA GLU A 1057 -0.10 -45.10 -22.53
C GLU A 1057 0.61 -45.87 -23.68
N ASN A 1058 1.57 -46.77 -23.37
CA ASN A 1058 2.39 -47.50 -24.36
C ASN A 1058 3.28 -46.61 -25.27
N ARG A 1059 3.56 -45.37 -24.90
CA ARG A 1059 4.47 -44.46 -25.61
C ARG A 1059 5.91 -44.64 -25.13
N ALA A 1060 6.87 -44.18 -25.92
CA ALA A 1060 8.27 -44.17 -25.50
C ALA A 1060 8.48 -43.14 -24.37
N LEU A 1061 9.21 -43.52 -23.31
CA LEU A 1061 9.46 -42.68 -22.14
C LEU A 1061 10.12 -41.34 -22.50
N ASP A 1062 11.14 -41.37 -23.37
CA ASP A 1062 11.87 -40.17 -23.81
C ASP A 1062 10.95 -39.15 -24.51
N ASP A 1063 10.22 -39.61 -25.53
CA ASP A 1063 9.26 -38.79 -26.29
C ASP A 1063 8.17 -38.22 -25.38
N PHE A 1064 7.58 -39.07 -24.52
CA PHE A 1064 6.49 -38.64 -23.66
C PHE A 1064 6.95 -37.67 -22.58
N VAL A 1065 8.11 -37.87 -21.94
CA VAL A 1065 8.60 -36.94 -20.91
C VAL A 1065 8.98 -35.57 -21.52
N ARG A 1066 9.49 -35.53 -22.76
CA ARG A 1066 9.87 -34.27 -23.40
C ARG A 1066 8.70 -33.48 -23.98
N HIS A 1067 7.66 -34.16 -24.45
CA HIS A 1067 6.59 -33.52 -25.23
C HIS A 1067 5.19 -33.74 -24.67
N GLY A 1068 5.02 -34.60 -23.66
CA GLY A 1068 3.74 -34.88 -23.03
C GLY A 1068 3.18 -33.69 -22.25
N ASP A 1069 1.86 -33.71 -22.06
CA ASP A 1069 1.08 -32.68 -21.38
C ASP A 1069 0.87 -33.05 -19.89
N PHE A 1070 1.78 -32.57 -19.04
CA PHE A 1070 1.79 -32.75 -17.60
C PHE A 1070 2.59 -31.64 -16.88
N ASP A 1071 2.29 -31.46 -15.59
CA ASP A 1071 2.81 -30.40 -14.70
C ASP A 1071 3.87 -30.92 -13.71
N GLY A 1072 4.20 -32.21 -13.77
CA GLY A 1072 5.21 -32.85 -12.92
C GLY A 1072 5.28 -34.36 -13.15
N VAL A 1073 6.33 -35.00 -12.62
CA VAL A 1073 6.53 -36.45 -12.74
C VAL A 1073 6.72 -37.05 -11.37
N VAL A 1074 6.00 -38.14 -11.08
CA VAL A 1074 6.20 -38.99 -9.89
C VAL A 1074 7.02 -40.20 -10.31
N ALA A 1075 8.26 -40.29 -9.83
CA ALA A 1075 9.17 -41.39 -10.12
C ALA A 1075 9.97 -41.77 -8.86
N ASP A 1076 10.13 -43.08 -8.65
CA ASP A 1076 10.81 -43.65 -7.49
C ASP A 1076 11.85 -44.70 -7.95
N GLY A 1077 12.84 -44.97 -7.09
CA GLY A 1077 13.87 -45.99 -7.36
C GLY A 1077 14.75 -45.68 -8.57
N GLU A 1078 15.02 -46.69 -9.40
CA GLU A 1078 15.96 -46.61 -10.53
C GLU A 1078 15.53 -45.64 -11.64
N LEU A 1079 14.26 -45.24 -11.69
CA LEU A 1079 13.75 -44.32 -12.71
C LEU A 1079 14.09 -42.85 -12.43
N VAL A 1080 14.45 -42.50 -11.19
CA VAL A 1080 14.70 -41.11 -10.77
C VAL A 1080 15.80 -40.45 -11.63
N GLY A 1081 16.94 -41.13 -11.81
CA GLY A 1081 18.07 -40.59 -12.58
C GLY A 1081 17.74 -40.36 -14.06
N PRO A 1082 17.30 -41.40 -14.81
CA PRO A 1082 16.92 -41.27 -16.21
C PRO A 1082 15.84 -40.21 -16.44
N VAL A 1083 14.79 -40.17 -15.61
CA VAL A 1083 13.69 -39.22 -15.75
C VAL A 1083 14.15 -37.79 -15.48
N SER A 1084 14.98 -37.59 -14.46
CA SER A 1084 15.58 -36.29 -14.18
C SER A 1084 16.38 -35.75 -15.37
N ALA A 1085 17.20 -36.60 -16.01
CA ALA A 1085 17.96 -36.22 -17.21
C ALA A 1085 17.08 -35.89 -18.42
N LEU A 1086 15.89 -36.50 -18.52
CA LEU A 1086 14.91 -36.17 -19.55
C LEU A 1086 14.19 -34.85 -19.26
N LEU A 1087 13.78 -34.63 -18.01
CA LEU A 1087 13.12 -33.39 -17.58
C LEU A 1087 14.02 -32.17 -17.75
N ALA A 1088 15.31 -32.29 -17.45
CA ALA A 1088 16.26 -31.20 -17.62
C ALA A 1088 16.48 -30.78 -19.10
N LYS A 1089 16.14 -31.65 -20.06
CA LYS A 1089 16.18 -31.36 -21.50
C LYS A 1089 14.83 -30.87 -22.06
N ARG A 1090 13.81 -30.76 -21.21
CA ARG A 1090 12.47 -30.33 -21.61
C ARG A 1090 12.45 -28.81 -21.80
N GLU A 1091 11.78 -28.35 -22.85
CA GLU A 1091 11.50 -26.94 -23.04
C GLU A 1091 10.39 -26.42 -22.11
N GLY A 1092 10.31 -25.10 -21.92
CA GLY A 1092 9.35 -24.50 -20.98
C GLY A 1092 9.78 -24.55 -19.51
N ALA A 1093 8.83 -24.75 -18.59
CA ALA A 1093 9.04 -24.69 -17.15
C ALA A 1093 9.90 -25.84 -16.60
N ILE A 1094 10.62 -25.60 -15.49
CA ILE A 1094 11.30 -26.65 -14.74
C ILE A 1094 10.25 -27.44 -13.97
N LEU A 1095 9.91 -28.63 -14.46
CA LEU A 1095 8.88 -29.46 -13.85
C LEU A 1095 9.40 -30.20 -12.61
N PRO A 1096 8.59 -30.34 -11.55
CA PRO A 1096 9.00 -31.05 -10.35
C PRO A 1096 9.10 -32.55 -10.60
N LEU A 1097 10.23 -33.12 -10.16
CA LEU A 1097 10.36 -34.56 -9.92
C LEU A 1097 9.94 -34.86 -8.48
N LEU A 1098 8.90 -35.67 -8.35
CA LEU A 1098 8.20 -36.01 -7.11
C LEU A 1098 8.42 -37.49 -6.77
N SER A 1099 8.31 -37.81 -5.49
CA SER A 1099 8.26 -39.17 -4.96
C SER A 1099 6.91 -39.41 -4.29
N VAL A 1100 6.45 -40.66 -4.25
CA VAL A 1100 5.24 -41.02 -3.50
C VAL A 1100 5.33 -40.64 -2.01
N ASP A 1101 6.56 -40.60 -1.48
CA ASP A 1101 6.86 -40.31 -0.08
C ASP A 1101 7.11 -38.81 0.18
N ASP A 1102 7.00 -37.94 -0.84
CA ASP A 1102 7.12 -36.49 -0.64
C ASP A 1102 5.93 -35.92 0.16
N GLN A 1103 6.18 -34.86 0.92
CA GLN A 1103 5.14 -34.13 1.66
C GLN A 1103 4.05 -33.55 0.74
N ASN A 1104 2.84 -33.37 1.26
CA ASN A 1104 1.69 -32.86 0.50
C ASN A 1104 1.98 -31.51 -0.18
N ALA A 1105 2.71 -30.61 0.48
CA ALA A 1105 3.09 -29.30 -0.08
C ALA A 1105 3.85 -29.42 -1.41
N ARG A 1106 4.58 -30.51 -1.65
CA ARG A 1106 5.25 -30.75 -2.95
C ARG A 1106 4.29 -31.11 -4.07
N PHE A 1107 3.07 -31.56 -3.76
CA PHE A 1107 2.02 -31.86 -4.73
C PHE A 1107 1.07 -30.68 -4.98
N TRP A 1108 1.29 -29.56 -4.28
CA TRP A 1108 0.48 -28.35 -4.40
C TRP A 1108 1.28 -27.16 -4.93
N VAL A 1109 0.55 -26.16 -5.41
CA VAL A 1109 1.01 -24.81 -5.71
C VAL A 1109 0.42 -23.87 -4.67
N GLU A 1110 1.28 -23.07 -4.07
CA GLU A 1110 0.88 -22.02 -3.15
C GLU A 1110 0.41 -20.81 -3.95
N LYS A 1111 -0.74 -20.24 -3.59
CA LYS A 1111 -1.26 -18.99 -4.16
C LYS A 1111 -1.67 -18.04 -3.05
N VAL A 1112 -1.12 -16.83 -3.10
CA VAL A 1112 -1.50 -15.75 -2.18
C VAL A 1112 -2.47 -14.82 -2.90
N VAL A 1113 -3.57 -14.46 -2.24
CA VAL A 1113 -4.49 -13.41 -2.66
C VAL A 1113 -4.46 -12.31 -1.60
N THR A 1114 -4.12 -11.10 -2.02
CA THR A 1114 -4.04 -9.93 -1.16
C THR A 1114 -5.01 -8.86 -1.64
N ILE A 1115 -5.97 -8.51 -0.80
CA ILE A 1115 -7.03 -7.56 -1.12
C ILE A 1115 -6.85 -6.30 -0.27
N ASN A 1116 -6.74 -5.15 -0.94
CA ASN A 1116 -6.81 -3.87 -0.27
C ASN A 1116 -8.28 -3.57 0.11
N THR A 1117 -8.63 -3.78 1.38
CA THR A 1117 -10.01 -3.61 1.86
C THR A 1117 -10.39 -2.14 2.06
N THR A 1118 -9.42 -1.22 2.03
CA THR A 1118 -9.64 0.23 2.15
C THR A 1118 -9.83 0.95 0.82
N ALA A 1119 -9.74 0.25 -0.31
CA ALA A 1119 -9.77 0.84 -1.64
C ALA A 1119 -11.06 1.63 -1.95
N ALA A 1120 -12.14 1.42 -1.18
CA ALA A 1120 -13.37 2.22 -1.28
C ALA A 1120 -13.23 3.64 -0.69
N GLY A 1121 -12.11 3.99 -0.07
CA GLY A 1121 -11.87 5.30 0.55
C GLY A 1121 -11.82 5.31 2.09
N GLY A 1122 -11.66 4.13 2.71
CA GLY A 1122 -11.42 3.98 4.15
C GLY A 1122 -11.71 2.57 4.70
N ASN A 1123 -11.43 2.35 5.98
CA ASN A 1123 -11.44 1.06 6.65
C ASN A 1123 -12.64 0.91 7.61
N ALA A 1124 -13.73 0.35 7.09
CA ALA A 1124 -14.95 0.16 7.88
C ALA A 1124 -14.77 -0.78 9.09
N SER A 1125 -13.96 -1.85 8.98
CA SER A 1125 -13.76 -2.79 10.09
C SER A 1125 -12.96 -2.16 11.24
N LEU A 1126 -11.94 -1.38 10.90
CA LEU A 1126 -11.18 -0.62 11.90
C LEU A 1126 -12.08 0.41 12.59
N LEU A 1127 -12.83 1.21 11.82
CA LEU A 1127 -13.76 2.21 12.37
C LEU A 1127 -14.90 1.62 13.21
N ALA A 1128 -15.27 0.36 12.99
CA ALA A 1128 -16.24 -0.35 13.83
C ALA A 1128 -15.62 -0.89 15.14
N THR A 1129 -14.29 -1.02 15.18
CA THR A 1129 -13.54 -1.61 16.30
C THR A 1129 -13.19 -0.61 17.40
N VAL A 1130 -13.08 0.68 17.04
CA VAL A 1130 -12.76 1.82 17.92
C VAL A 1130 -13.95 2.70 18.28
#